data_AF-A0AAQ6A881-F1
#
_entry.id   AF-A0AAQ6A881-F1
#
_cell.length_a   1.000
_cell.length_b   1.000
_cell.length_c   1.000
_cell.angle_alpha   90.00
_cell.angle_beta   90.00
_cell.angle_gamma   90.00
#
_symmetry.space_group_name_H-M   'P 1'
#
loop_
_entity.id
_entity.type
_entity.pdbx_description
1 polymer ?
#
loop_
_entity_poly.entity_id
_entity_poly.type
_entity_poly.pdbx_seq_one_letter_code
_entity_poly.pdbx_strand_id
1 'polypeptide(L)'
;MDFHQLCTFETFQQLWSHYGYGGNFPDVIEQEFRRIKGATYLDHAAAPLYPESLVRDYCRDISTNVYGNPHSHNPSSRLTHDTVEGVRYRVLQHFNTTPEEYSVIFTSGCTAALKLVAESFPWRPPTESEAGSHFCYLTDSHTSVVGMRGLTSGQGVVALPVSPLELENRSKDEAQGEDVICETPHLFCYPAQSNFSGRRYPLSHVKSIQARCLYPACDHQGRWFVLLDAASYVSCSSLNLQDCPADFISISFYKMFGFPTGLGALLVRNDAAGILKKTYFGGGTAAAYLSGEDYYVQAANISDRFEDGTVAFLDIIAVNHGFEALYRITGSMHNIQQHTFGLARYSYVLLSSLCHGNGRPVAQMYTEGQFESPITQGAILNFNLMDSNGQIIGYSQVDRMASLYNIHVRTGCFCNTGACQSFLGITNEQMKRNLQAGHVCGDSIDLVDGQPTGSIRVSFGYMSTFEDCQKFLNFVAECFVEKPVTVDQERMQKLKTATTASEASKEYPLIKVTNGEIYKVEEKKPTEASLKGFGHRDSNSHGEAYTLTNIYIYPIKSCGAYEVHDWPVGPLGLLYDRGWMVVNENGVCLSQKRETRLCLIRPQVHLPSNKLLLQASGMDTISVPLENNTQLHTGIRVCHSKVCGDRVETVDCGDEAASWLSDFLGQPCRLIRQRPDFTREMKKRLGGATTSSSLSLVNEAQYLMINHASVELIQKLMSSRQDDSEGDQLLDRQNVISRFRANLVIAGVEPFEEDNWSHLIIGSTRFMVAGPCGRCQMVGTDQDTGTKTKEPLMSLSAARTGKVTFGVYLSHQLPESSAAATVLSVGSHVQPEPHSS
;
A
#
# COMPACT_ATOMS: atom_id res chain seq x y z
N MET A 1 -23.45 -3.05 25.77
CA MET A 1 -24.12 -2.51 24.56
C MET A 1 -23.61 -3.30 23.39
N ASP A 2 -24.49 -3.72 22.48
CA ASP A 2 -24.08 -4.49 21.30
C ASP A 2 -23.37 -3.58 20.29
N PHE A 3 -22.22 -4.01 19.78
CA PHE A 3 -21.45 -3.29 18.77
C PHE A 3 -22.27 -2.99 17.51
N HIS A 4 -23.17 -3.90 17.12
CA HIS A 4 -24.03 -3.70 15.96
C HIS A 4 -25.01 -2.53 16.15
N GLN A 5 -25.42 -2.23 17.38
CA GLN A 5 -26.27 -1.08 17.70
C GLN A 5 -25.51 0.26 17.64
N LEU A 6 -24.17 0.23 17.65
CA LEU A 6 -23.32 1.42 17.53
C LEU A 6 -22.89 1.69 16.08
N CYS A 7 -22.94 0.67 15.22
CA CYS A 7 -22.61 0.75 13.80
C CYS A 7 -23.76 1.32 12.95
N THR A 8 -24.41 2.39 13.41
CA THR A 8 -25.55 3.04 12.74
C THR A 8 -25.31 4.51 12.45
N PHE A 9 -26.01 5.06 11.46
CA PHE A 9 -25.87 6.47 11.07
C PHE A 9 -26.35 7.41 12.16
N GLU A 10 -27.34 7.02 12.97
CA GLU A 10 -27.80 7.80 14.12
C GLU A 10 -26.68 7.94 15.16
N THR A 11 -25.91 6.88 15.41
CA THR A 11 -24.76 6.94 16.32
C THR A 11 -23.66 7.85 15.77
N PHE A 12 -23.44 7.83 14.45
CA PHE A 12 -22.56 8.79 13.78
C PHE A 12 -23.02 10.23 14.02
N GLN A 13 -24.29 10.53 13.78
CA GLN A 13 -24.86 11.89 13.94
C GLN A 13 -24.80 12.39 15.39
N GLN A 14 -24.89 11.49 16.37
CA GLN A 14 -24.70 11.83 17.79
C GLN A 14 -23.25 12.22 18.12
N LEU A 15 -22.28 11.67 17.39
CA LEU A 15 -20.85 11.92 17.59
C LEU A 15 -20.35 13.14 16.81
N TRP A 16 -20.97 13.41 15.66
CA TRP A 16 -20.61 14.51 14.78
C TRP A 16 -21.79 14.91 13.90
N SER A 17 -22.10 16.21 13.87
CA SER A 17 -23.30 16.72 13.21
C SER A 17 -23.16 16.91 11.69
N HIS A 18 -21.93 16.98 11.17
CA HIS A 18 -21.67 17.28 9.76
C HIS A 18 -21.38 16.02 8.92
N TYR A 19 -22.12 15.83 7.83
CA TYR A 19 -21.91 14.74 6.88
C TYR A 19 -22.22 15.16 5.44
N GLY A 20 -21.31 14.87 4.52
CA GLY A 20 -21.43 15.20 3.11
C GLY A 20 -21.41 16.71 2.84
N TYR A 21 -21.95 17.11 1.69
CA TYR A 21 -21.82 18.48 1.15
C TYR A 21 -23.17 19.12 0.77
N GLY A 22 -24.28 18.62 1.32
CA GLY A 22 -25.63 18.96 0.87
C GLY A 22 -26.07 18.22 -0.40
N GLY A 23 -27.31 18.46 -0.87
CA GLY A 23 -27.89 17.73 -2.01
C GLY A 23 -28.04 16.22 -1.75
N ASN A 24 -28.09 15.42 -2.82
CA ASN A 24 -28.02 13.95 -2.72
C ASN A 24 -26.55 13.50 -2.79
N PHE A 25 -25.80 13.69 -1.70
CA PHE A 25 -24.37 13.31 -1.60
C PHE A 25 -24.10 11.85 -2.04
N PRO A 26 -24.91 10.85 -1.64
CA PRO A 26 -24.78 9.49 -2.16
C PRO A 26 -24.84 9.40 -3.69
N ASP A 27 -25.78 10.09 -4.35
CA ASP A 27 -25.86 10.12 -5.82
C ASP A 27 -24.62 10.75 -6.44
N VAL A 28 -24.08 11.81 -5.83
CA VAL A 28 -22.85 12.46 -6.30
C VAL A 28 -21.67 11.49 -6.23
N ILE A 29 -21.53 10.73 -5.14
CA ILE A 29 -20.49 9.71 -5.03
C ILE A 29 -20.70 8.60 -6.05
N GLU A 30 -21.94 8.11 -6.23
CA GLU A 30 -22.23 7.10 -7.24
C GLU A 30 -22.00 7.62 -8.65
N GLN A 31 -22.15 8.91 -8.94
CA GLN A 31 -21.88 9.47 -10.27
C GLN A 31 -20.39 9.74 -10.52
N GLU A 32 -19.71 10.36 -9.56
CA GLU A 32 -18.32 10.82 -9.72
C GLU A 32 -17.28 9.71 -9.46
N PHE A 33 -17.67 8.64 -8.77
CA PHE A 33 -16.75 7.59 -8.33
C PHE A 33 -17.26 6.17 -8.62
N ARG A 34 -18.03 5.93 -9.69
CA ARG A 34 -18.60 4.60 -10.04
C ARG A 34 -17.63 3.44 -9.94
N ARG A 35 -16.36 3.68 -10.29
CA ARG A 35 -15.28 2.71 -10.25
C ARG A 35 -14.95 2.15 -8.86
N ILE A 36 -15.44 2.76 -7.78
CA ILE A 36 -15.28 2.23 -6.41
C ILE A 36 -16.44 1.35 -5.96
N LYS A 37 -17.45 1.11 -6.81
CA LYS A 37 -18.60 0.27 -6.47
C LYS A 37 -18.13 -1.11 -5.99
N GLY A 38 -18.54 -1.47 -4.77
CA GLY A 38 -18.14 -2.72 -4.12
C GLY A 38 -16.75 -2.71 -3.48
N ALA A 39 -16.04 -1.59 -3.47
CA ALA A 39 -14.78 -1.38 -2.77
C ALA A 39 -14.95 -0.36 -1.63
N THR A 40 -14.11 -0.46 -0.61
CA THR A 40 -13.99 0.53 0.46
C THR A 40 -12.59 1.12 0.43
N TYR A 41 -12.48 2.35 -0.08
CA TYR A 41 -11.18 2.98 -0.32
C TYR A 41 -10.77 3.88 0.85
N LEU A 42 -9.77 3.43 1.61
CA LEU A 42 -9.32 4.06 2.86
C LEU A 42 -7.82 4.45 2.81
N ASP A 43 -7.27 4.68 1.61
CA ASP A 43 -5.88 5.13 1.40
C ASP A 43 -5.79 6.53 0.78
N HIS A 44 -6.72 7.43 1.14
CA HIS A 44 -6.76 8.80 0.65
C HIS A 44 -5.46 9.58 0.90
N ALA A 45 -4.83 9.39 2.06
CA ALA A 45 -3.59 10.08 2.43
C ALA A 45 -2.37 9.67 1.56
N ALA A 46 -2.41 8.50 0.91
CA ALA A 46 -1.40 8.15 -0.10
C ALA A 46 -1.72 8.82 -1.44
N ALA A 47 -2.95 8.59 -1.93
CA ALA A 47 -3.48 9.20 -3.14
C ALA A 47 -5.03 9.20 -3.08
N PRO A 48 -5.70 10.34 -3.25
CA PRO A 48 -7.13 10.37 -3.43
C PRO A 48 -7.53 9.89 -4.84
N LEU A 49 -8.81 9.60 -5.00
CA LEU A 49 -9.42 9.24 -6.27
C LEU A 49 -9.91 10.51 -6.97
N TYR A 50 -9.76 10.61 -8.29
CA TYR A 50 -10.27 11.74 -9.08
C TYR A 50 -11.77 11.63 -9.43
N PRO A 51 -12.54 12.72 -9.52
CA PRO A 51 -13.91 12.67 -10.01
C PRO A 51 -13.97 12.29 -11.50
N GLU A 52 -14.97 11.52 -11.94
CA GLU A 52 -15.19 11.22 -13.37
C GLU A 52 -15.38 12.50 -14.19
N SER A 53 -16.07 13.49 -13.61
CA SER A 53 -16.30 14.76 -14.28
C SER A 53 -15.01 15.55 -14.53
N LEU A 54 -14.01 15.45 -13.64
CA LEU A 54 -12.70 16.09 -13.83
C LEU A 54 -12.08 15.61 -15.15
N VAL A 55 -11.91 14.29 -15.30
CA VAL A 55 -11.26 13.70 -16.49
C VAL A 55 -12.07 13.98 -17.75
N ARG A 56 -13.40 13.84 -17.68
CA ARG A 56 -14.29 14.14 -18.82
C ARG A 56 -14.17 15.58 -19.28
N ASP A 57 -14.20 16.53 -18.35
CA ASP A 57 -14.18 17.96 -18.65
C ASP A 57 -12.80 18.37 -19.20
N TYR A 58 -11.72 17.84 -18.62
CA TYR A 58 -10.35 17.99 -19.12
C TYR A 58 -10.15 17.39 -20.52
N CYS A 59 -10.57 16.14 -20.75
CA CYS A 59 -10.43 15.47 -22.06
C CYS A 59 -11.17 16.23 -23.16
N ARG A 60 -12.36 16.75 -22.84
CA ARG A 60 -13.12 17.61 -23.76
C ARG A 60 -12.34 18.87 -24.09
N ASP A 61 -11.81 19.57 -23.09
CA ASP A 61 -11.02 20.79 -23.26
C ASP A 61 -9.85 20.59 -24.23
N ILE A 62 -8.96 19.63 -23.94
CA ILE A 62 -7.77 19.36 -24.77
C ILE A 62 -8.10 18.79 -26.16
N SER A 63 -9.29 18.21 -26.34
CA SER A 63 -9.74 17.71 -27.66
C SER A 63 -10.34 18.83 -28.51
N THR A 64 -10.84 19.90 -27.89
CA THR A 64 -11.46 21.04 -28.58
C THR A 64 -10.49 22.19 -28.83
N ASN A 65 -9.46 22.32 -28.00
CA ASN A 65 -8.49 23.41 -28.06
C ASN A 65 -7.13 22.95 -28.59
N VAL A 66 -6.42 23.85 -29.28
CA VAL A 66 -5.06 23.58 -29.78
C VAL A 66 -4.05 24.19 -28.81
N TYR A 67 -3.55 23.36 -27.89
CA TYR A 67 -2.49 23.75 -26.97
C TYR A 67 -1.10 23.49 -27.58
N GLY A 68 -0.31 24.56 -27.69
CA GLY A 68 1.09 24.49 -28.13
C GLY A 68 2.06 24.68 -26.97
N ASN A 69 3.35 24.49 -27.23
CA ASN A 69 4.40 24.90 -26.29
C ASN A 69 4.23 26.41 -25.96
N PRO A 70 4.26 26.84 -24.68
CA PRO A 70 3.92 28.20 -24.26
C PRO A 70 4.97 29.28 -24.60
N HIS A 71 6.15 28.92 -25.10
CA HIS A 71 7.25 29.87 -25.30
C HIS A 71 7.32 30.51 -26.71
N SER A 72 6.26 30.38 -27.52
CA SER A 72 6.15 30.97 -28.86
C SER A 72 5.11 32.11 -28.92
N HIS A 73 5.07 32.84 -30.04
CA HIS A 73 4.08 33.91 -30.25
C HIS A 73 2.85 33.48 -31.08
N ASN A 74 2.80 32.22 -31.52
CA ASN A 74 1.67 31.70 -32.27
C ASN A 74 0.40 31.60 -31.38
N PRO A 75 -0.82 31.57 -31.97
CA PRO A 75 -2.06 31.56 -31.19
C PRO A 75 -2.17 30.43 -30.17
N SER A 76 -1.77 29.20 -30.54
CA SER A 76 -1.79 28.04 -29.63
C SER A 76 -0.86 28.20 -28.44
N SER A 77 0.29 28.86 -28.62
CA SER A 77 1.25 29.15 -27.55
C SER A 77 0.73 30.21 -26.59
N ARG A 78 0.13 31.29 -27.12
CA ARG A 78 -0.50 32.33 -26.30
C ARG A 78 -1.63 31.76 -25.45
N LEU A 79 -2.51 30.95 -26.06
CA LEU A 79 -3.56 30.25 -25.32
C LEU A 79 -2.99 29.38 -24.18
N THR A 80 -1.97 28.58 -24.45
CA THR A 80 -1.32 27.78 -23.41
C THR A 80 -0.74 28.66 -22.30
N HIS A 81 0.00 29.72 -22.64
CA HIS A 81 0.59 30.64 -21.67
C HIS A 81 -0.48 31.29 -20.79
N ASP A 82 -1.51 31.89 -21.39
CA ASP A 82 -2.61 32.55 -20.67
C ASP A 82 -3.36 31.57 -19.76
N THR A 83 -3.53 30.32 -20.21
CA THR A 83 -4.18 29.28 -19.41
C THR A 83 -3.31 28.86 -18.22
N VAL A 84 -2.00 28.67 -18.42
CA VAL A 84 -1.04 28.34 -17.35
C VAL A 84 -1.00 29.44 -16.30
N GLU A 85 -0.95 30.71 -16.71
CA GLU A 85 -0.98 31.85 -15.79
C GLU A 85 -2.32 31.97 -15.05
N GLY A 86 -3.43 31.68 -15.73
CA GLY A 86 -4.75 31.55 -15.10
C GLY A 86 -4.77 30.48 -14.02
N VAL A 87 -4.11 29.33 -14.23
CA VAL A 87 -3.98 28.28 -13.22
C VAL A 87 -3.12 28.75 -12.04
N ARG A 88 -2.01 29.46 -12.26
CA ARG A 88 -1.22 30.03 -11.15
C ARG A 88 -2.07 30.94 -10.27
N TYR A 89 -2.85 31.83 -10.88
CA TYR A 89 -3.76 32.70 -10.15
C TYR A 89 -4.80 31.89 -9.36
N ARG A 90 -5.38 30.84 -9.97
CA ARG A 90 -6.32 29.93 -9.29
C ARG A 90 -5.69 29.23 -8.08
N VAL A 91 -4.43 28.83 -8.18
CA VAL A 91 -3.66 28.24 -7.06
C VAL A 91 -3.50 29.25 -5.92
N LEU A 92 -3.10 30.50 -6.22
CA LEU A 92 -2.94 31.55 -5.21
C LEU A 92 -4.28 31.89 -4.52
N GLN A 93 -5.37 31.98 -5.29
CA GLN A 93 -6.71 32.17 -4.76
C GLN A 93 -7.14 31.02 -3.82
N HIS A 94 -6.84 29.77 -4.17
CA HIS A 94 -7.15 28.62 -3.32
C HIS A 94 -6.49 28.73 -1.93
N PHE A 95 -5.27 29.27 -1.88
CA PHE A 95 -4.51 29.48 -0.64
C PHE A 95 -4.73 30.86 0.00
N ASN A 96 -5.73 31.62 -0.48
CA ASN A 96 -6.11 32.94 -0.01
C ASN A 96 -4.94 33.95 0.01
N THR A 97 -4.19 34.02 -1.08
CA THR A 97 -3.08 34.97 -1.26
C THR A 97 -3.10 35.58 -2.67
N THR A 98 -2.16 36.47 -2.97
CA THR A 98 -2.07 37.20 -4.23
C THR A 98 -0.71 37.04 -4.92
N PRO A 99 -0.62 37.31 -6.23
CA PRO A 99 0.66 37.29 -6.96
C PRO A 99 1.71 38.28 -6.43
N GLU A 100 1.28 39.34 -5.73
CA GLU A 100 2.18 40.31 -5.10
C GLU A 100 2.86 39.74 -3.85
N GLU A 101 2.22 38.81 -3.15
CA GLU A 101 2.75 38.19 -1.93
C GLU A 101 3.50 36.88 -2.22
N TYR A 102 2.96 36.04 -3.11
CA TYR A 102 3.50 34.72 -3.41
C TYR A 102 3.59 34.44 -4.91
N SER A 103 4.64 33.73 -5.29
CA SER A 103 4.81 33.14 -6.61
C SER A 103 4.58 31.63 -6.56
N VAL A 104 3.97 31.07 -7.60
CA VAL A 104 3.80 29.62 -7.78
C VAL A 104 4.86 29.12 -8.74
N ILE A 105 5.65 28.12 -8.35
CA ILE A 105 6.59 27.40 -9.22
C ILE A 105 6.06 25.97 -9.38
N PHE A 106 5.75 25.55 -10.60
CA PHE A 106 5.32 24.19 -10.88
C PHE A 106 6.51 23.23 -10.79
N THR A 107 6.28 22.10 -10.12
CA THR A 107 7.28 21.03 -9.94
C THR A 107 6.62 19.68 -10.20
N SER A 108 7.38 18.59 -10.22
CA SER A 108 6.79 17.26 -10.40
C SER A 108 6.05 16.71 -9.16
N GLY A 109 5.92 17.51 -8.09
CA GLY A 109 5.31 17.13 -6.81
C GLY A 109 6.00 17.76 -5.60
N CYS A 110 5.42 17.60 -4.41
CA CYS A 110 5.99 18.08 -3.14
C CYS A 110 7.46 17.68 -2.95
N THR A 111 7.84 16.43 -3.26
CA THR A 111 9.24 15.99 -3.16
C THR A 111 10.18 16.80 -4.05
N ALA A 112 9.76 17.15 -5.27
CA ALA A 112 10.57 17.98 -6.16
C ALA A 112 10.64 19.43 -5.69
N ALA A 113 9.56 19.97 -5.13
CA ALA A 113 9.55 21.28 -4.48
C ALA A 113 10.52 21.34 -3.27
N LEU A 114 10.47 20.35 -2.38
CA LEU A 114 11.41 20.24 -1.24
C LEU A 114 12.86 20.15 -1.71
N LYS A 115 13.12 19.33 -2.73
CA LYS A 115 14.45 19.19 -3.33
C LYS A 115 14.93 20.49 -3.96
N LEU A 116 14.07 21.20 -4.70
CA LEU A 116 14.39 22.49 -5.31
C LEU A 116 14.84 23.53 -4.28
N VAL A 117 14.13 23.60 -3.14
CA VAL A 117 14.53 24.46 -2.02
C VAL A 117 15.89 24.01 -1.49
N ALA A 118 16.09 22.71 -1.22
CA ALA A 118 17.36 22.21 -0.72
C ALA A 118 18.55 22.47 -1.67
N GLU A 119 18.35 22.40 -2.99
CA GLU A 119 19.41 22.66 -3.98
C GLU A 119 19.68 24.15 -4.19
N SER A 120 18.66 25.00 -3.99
CA SER A 120 18.77 26.44 -4.25
C SER A 120 19.03 27.26 -2.99
N PHE A 121 18.87 26.70 -1.78
CA PHE A 121 19.10 27.43 -0.55
C PHE A 121 20.61 27.71 -0.36
N PRO A 122 21.02 28.92 0.06
CA PRO A 122 22.42 29.34 0.11
C PRO A 122 23.09 28.86 1.40
N TRP A 123 23.26 27.55 1.51
CA TRP A 123 23.92 26.88 2.62
C TRP A 123 25.34 27.41 2.85
N ARG A 124 25.65 27.79 4.08
CA ARG A 124 27.00 28.21 4.50
C ARG A 124 27.64 27.12 5.37
N PRO A 125 28.81 26.57 5.01
CA PRO A 125 29.56 25.69 5.91
C PRO A 125 30.06 26.49 7.14
N PRO A 126 30.29 25.83 8.28
CA PRO A 126 30.95 26.48 9.41
C PRO A 126 32.40 26.87 9.04
N THR A 127 32.85 28.01 9.55
CA THR A 127 34.23 28.48 9.45
C THR A 127 34.88 28.55 10.84
N GLU A 128 36.18 28.83 10.92
CA GLU A 128 36.85 28.99 12.22
C GLU A 128 36.28 30.15 13.07
N SER A 129 35.68 31.15 12.42
CA SER A 129 35.16 32.36 13.06
C SER A 129 33.64 32.43 13.14
N GLU A 130 32.90 31.66 12.33
CA GLU A 130 31.43 31.76 12.23
C GLU A 130 30.75 30.39 12.16
N ALA A 131 29.61 30.27 12.86
CA ALA A 131 28.76 29.10 12.76
C ALA A 131 28.11 29.02 11.37
N GLY A 132 28.04 27.81 10.81
CA GLY A 132 27.41 27.56 9.52
C GLY A 132 25.88 27.59 9.58
N SER A 133 25.26 27.49 8.40
CA SER A 133 23.83 27.26 8.26
C SER A 133 23.40 26.00 9.00
N HIS A 134 22.12 25.98 9.39
CA HIS A 134 21.48 24.82 9.99
C HIS A 134 20.27 24.43 9.14
N PHE A 135 20.15 23.14 8.84
CA PHE A 135 18.92 22.56 8.34
C PHE A 135 18.24 21.80 9.47
N CYS A 136 17.14 22.35 9.95
CA CYS A 136 16.38 21.79 11.06
C CYS A 136 15.06 21.23 10.54
N TYR A 137 14.63 20.08 11.04
CA TYR A 137 13.36 19.50 10.62
C TYR A 137 12.69 18.70 11.73
N LEU A 138 11.35 18.67 11.74
CA LEU A 138 10.62 17.83 12.69
C LEU A 138 10.85 16.35 12.42
N THR A 139 11.06 15.52 13.45
CA THR A 139 11.23 14.07 13.29
C THR A 139 9.99 13.37 12.72
N ASP A 140 8.80 13.95 12.89
CA ASP A 140 7.54 13.53 12.27
C ASP A 140 7.38 14.02 10.81
N SER A 141 8.48 14.22 10.09
CA SER A 141 8.44 14.64 8.68
C SER A 141 8.49 13.45 7.73
N HIS A 142 7.87 13.62 6.56
CA HIS A 142 7.97 12.67 5.46
C HIS A 142 9.45 12.50 5.03
N THR A 143 9.82 11.31 4.54
CA THR A 143 11.19 10.96 4.12
C THR A 143 11.76 11.95 3.09
N SER A 144 10.92 12.62 2.29
CA SER A 144 11.37 13.68 1.37
C SER A 144 12.03 14.87 2.07
N VAL A 145 11.55 15.26 3.26
CA VAL A 145 12.19 16.31 4.08
C VAL A 145 13.52 15.78 4.65
N VAL A 146 13.50 14.55 5.19
CA VAL A 146 14.71 13.89 5.72
C VAL A 146 15.79 13.75 4.63
N GLY A 147 15.39 13.52 3.39
CA GLY A 147 16.29 13.39 2.24
C GLY A 147 17.11 14.65 1.94
N MET A 148 16.63 15.84 2.33
CA MET A 148 17.38 17.10 2.19
C MET A 148 18.73 17.06 2.93
N ARG A 149 18.84 16.23 3.97
CA ARG A 149 20.11 15.96 4.68
C ARG A 149 21.24 15.52 3.77
N GLY A 150 20.93 14.76 2.72
CA GLY A 150 21.93 14.30 1.77
C GLY A 150 22.62 15.46 1.05
N LEU A 151 21.86 16.53 0.74
CA LEU A 151 22.37 17.73 0.07
C LEU A 151 23.12 18.65 1.03
N THR A 152 22.63 18.79 2.27
CA THR A 152 23.28 19.66 3.28
C THR A 152 24.55 19.05 3.84
N SER A 153 24.58 17.72 4.04
CA SER A 153 25.76 17.02 4.58
C SER A 153 26.95 17.11 3.63
N GLY A 154 26.73 17.05 2.31
CA GLY A 154 27.78 17.23 1.31
C GLY A 154 28.41 18.63 1.31
N GLN A 155 27.73 19.61 1.93
CA GLN A 155 28.18 21.00 2.06
C GLN A 155 28.68 21.33 3.48
N GLY A 156 28.86 20.32 4.34
CA GLY A 156 29.29 20.53 5.73
C GLY A 156 28.25 21.23 6.62
N VAL A 157 27.00 21.32 6.18
CA VAL A 157 25.91 21.94 6.95
C VAL A 157 25.34 20.98 7.99
N VAL A 158 25.07 21.50 9.18
CA VAL A 158 24.48 20.74 10.28
C VAL A 158 23.01 20.45 9.97
N ALA A 159 22.66 19.16 9.93
CA ALA A 159 21.27 18.71 9.90
C ALA A 159 20.80 18.32 11.30
N LEU A 160 19.85 19.08 11.85
CA LEU A 160 19.34 18.90 13.21
C LEU A 160 17.90 18.36 13.18
N PRO A 161 17.68 17.06 13.49
CA PRO A 161 16.34 16.55 13.76
C PRO A 161 15.81 17.13 15.08
N VAL A 162 14.55 17.57 15.08
CA VAL A 162 13.87 18.14 16.25
C VAL A 162 12.62 17.32 16.54
N SER A 163 12.46 16.77 17.74
CA SER A 163 11.21 16.10 18.09
C SER A 163 10.08 17.12 18.32
N PRO A 164 8.81 16.74 18.08
CA PRO A 164 7.66 17.58 18.43
C PRO A 164 7.69 18.08 19.88
N LEU A 165 8.10 17.21 20.80
CA LEU A 165 8.21 17.52 22.22
C LEU A 165 9.32 18.55 22.51
N GLU A 166 10.47 18.45 21.85
CA GLU A 166 11.55 19.44 22.00
C GLU A 166 11.19 20.82 21.44
N LEU A 167 10.50 20.85 20.29
CA LEU A 167 10.00 22.08 19.68
C LEU A 167 9.14 22.88 20.67
N GLU A 168 8.24 22.19 21.38
CA GLU A 168 7.30 22.78 22.33
C GLU A 168 7.95 23.08 23.69
N ASN A 169 8.68 22.13 24.28
CA ASN A 169 9.20 22.27 25.64
C ASN A 169 10.36 23.27 25.78
N ARG A 170 11.03 23.62 24.68
CA ARG A 170 12.17 24.55 24.66
C ARG A 170 11.80 25.92 24.09
N SER A 171 10.52 26.22 23.95
CA SER A 171 10.06 27.55 23.56
C SER A 171 10.48 28.62 24.57
N LYS A 172 10.76 29.83 24.10
CA LYS A 172 11.02 31.00 24.93
C LYS A 172 9.84 31.97 24.83
N ASP A 173 9.47 32.59 25.95
CA ASP A 173 8.31 33.48 26.05
C ASP A 173 8.51 34.83 25.31
N GLU A 174 9.76 35.24 25.11
CA GLU A 174 10.09 36.51 24.46
C GLU A 174 10.72 36.29 23.08
N ALA A 175 10.30 37.10 22.10
CA ALA A 175 10.93 37.16 20.78
C ALA A 175 12.38 37.64 20.92
N GLN A 176 13.30 36.93 20.28
CA GLN A 176 14.69 37.38 20.23
C GLN A 176 14.83 38.38 19.08
N GLY A 177 15.33 39.58 19.40
CA GLY A 177 15.51 40.67 18.43
C GLY A 177 16.40 40.28 17.24
N GLU A 178 16.36 41.08 16.18
CA GLU A 178 17.28 40.92 15.06
C GLU A 178 18.72 41.12 15.53
N ASP A 179 19.54 40.07 15.38
CA ASP A 179 20.98 40.20 15.52
C ASP A 179 21.48 41.06 14.35
N VAL A 180 21.83 42.32 14.62
CA VAL A 180 22.34 43.29 13.62
C VAL A 180 23.63 42.80 12.93
N ILE A 181 24.22 41.69 13.38
CA ILE A 181 25.56 41.22 13.01
C ILE A 181 25.57 39.84 12.31
N CYS A 182 24.53 38.99 12.45
CA CYS A 182 24.55 37.61 11.91
C CYS A 182 23.47 37.35 10.84
N GLU A 183 23.86 37.37 9.56
CA GLU A 183 22.96 37.11 8.41
C GLU A 183 22.94 35.64 7.94
N THR A 184 23.54 34.71 8.68
CA THR A 184 23.61 33.30 8.25
C THR A 184 22.20 32.71 8.09
N PRO A 185 21.85 32.17 6.91
CA PRO A 185 20.52 31.65 6.66
C PRO A 185 20.36 30.23 7.23
N HIS A 186 19.29 30.01 7.99
CA HIS A 186 18.86 28.72 8.51
C HIS A 186 17.50 28.34 7.92
N LEU A 187 17.24 27.06 7.75
CA LEU A 187 15.99 26.55 7.23
C LEU A 187 15.37 25.58 8.23
N PHE A 188 14.15 25.87 8.68
CA PHE A 188 13.33 24.97 9.48
C PHE A 188 12.21 24.38 8.62
N CYS A 189 12.13 23.06 8.53
CA CYS A 189 11.10 22.35 7.78
C CYS A 189 10.18 21.56 8.71
N TYR A 190 8.87 21.73 8.58
CA TYR A 190 7.93 20.90 9.32
C TYR A 190 6.64 20.63 8.53
N PRO A 191 5.98 19.50 8.76
CA PRO A 191 4.71 19.21 8.11
C PRO A 191 3.58 20.00 8.78
N ALA A 192 2.67 20.56 7.98
CA ALA A 192 1.42 21.11 8.51
C ALA A 192 0.51 20.00 9.09
N GLN A 193 0.59 18.79 8.55
CA GLN A 193 -0.08 17.59 9.07
C GLN A 193 0.82 16.36 8.92
N SER A 194 0.96 15.58 9.98
CA SER A 194 1.61 14.27 9.93
C SER A 194 0.86 13.33 8.98
N ASN A 195 1.58 12.77 8.02
CA ASN A 195 1.05 11.71 7.16
C ASN A 195 1.01 10.33 7.85
N PHE A 196 1.58 10.23 9.07
CA PHE A 196 1.56 9.04 9.91
C PHE A 196 0.37 9.08 10.87
N SER A 197 0.32 10.03 11.80
CA SER A 197 -0.69 10.07 12.87
C SER A 197 -1.92 10.92 12.54
N GLY A 198 -1.84 11.76 11.49
CA GLY A 198 -2.85 12.77 11.19
C GLY A 198 -2.79 14.00 12.09
N ARG A 199 -1.86 14.09 13.05
CA ARG A 199 -1.67 15.27 13.91
C ARG A 199 -1.43 16.51 13.05
N ARG A 200 -2.11 17.61 13.37
CA ARG A 200 -1.90 18.93 12.75
C ARG A 200 -1.05 19.78 13.66
N TYR A 201 0.04 20.31 13.10
CA TYR A 201 0.92 21.21 13.82
C TYR A 201 0.41 22.65 13.72
N PRO A 202 0.52 23.47 14.78
CA PRO A 202 0.11 24.86 14.72
C PRO A 202 0.78 25.61 13.57
N LEU A 203 -0.04 26.26 12.73
CA LEU A 203 0.46 27.12 11.65
C LEU A 203 1.17 28.36 12.18
N SER A 204 0.91 28.75 13.43
CA SER A 204 1.61 29.82 14.15
C SER A 204 3.10 29.53 14.36
N HIS A 205 3.53 28.26 14.32
CA HIS A 205 4.94 27.90 14.43
C HIS A 205 5.79 28.58 13.36
N VAL A 206 5.24 28.88 12.17
CA VAL A 206 5.92 29.68 11.16
C VAL A 206 6.39 31.01 11.72
N LYS A 207 5.46 31.80 12.26
CA LYS A 207 5.75 33.13 12.82
C LYS A 207 6.70 33.00 14.01
N SER A 208 6.50 32.02 14.88
CA SER A 208 7.32 31.84 16.08
C SER A 208 8.74 31.36 15.77
N ILE A 209 8.97 30.61 14.69
CA ILE A 209 10.33 30.25 14.23
C ILE A 209 11.01 31.45 13.58
N GLN A 210 10.32 32.18 12.70
CA GLN A 210 10.83 33.40 12.07
C GLN A 210 11.19 34.48 13.12
N ALA A 211 10.37 34.62 14.16
CA ALA A 211 10.61 35.52 15.30
C ALA A 211 11.54 34.93 16.38
N ARG A 212 12.06 33.71 16.16
CA ARG A 212 13.02 33.04 17.05
C ARG A 212 12.52 32.83 18.49
N CYS A 213 11.22 32.59 18.65
CA CYS A 213 10.58 32.21 19.91
C CYS A 213 10.57 30.68 20.13
N LEU A 214 10.63 29.88 19.06
CA LEU A 214 10.59 28.42 19.13
C LEU A 214 11.96 27.79 18.91
N TYR A 215 12.19 26.64 19.54
CA TYR A 215 13.37 25.81 19.31
C TYR A 215 13.33 25.21 17.89
N PRO A 216 14.43 25.17 17.13
CA PRO A 216 15.79 25.55 17.48
C PRO A 216 16.12 27.04 17.24
N ALA A 217 15.23 27.80 16.61
CA ALA A 217 15.50 29.19 16.25
C ALA A 217 15.83 30.11 17.42
N CYS A 218 15.28 29.83 18.60
CA CYS A 218 15.55 30.57 19.83
C CYS A 218 16.95 30.32 20.43
N ASP A 219 17.66 29.26 20.02
CA ASP A 219 18.96 28.86 20.56
C ASP A 219 20.12 29.11 19.60
N HIS A 220 19.82 29.48 18.36
CA HIS A 220 20.78 29.63 17.28
C HIS A 220 20.61 30.99 16.60
N GLN A 221 21.68 31.80 16.63
CA GLN A 221 21.73 33.11 15.98
C GLN A 221 21.74 32.98 14.46
N GLY A 222 21.05 33.88 13.77
CA GLY A 222 20.97 33.95 12.31
C GLY A 222 19.55 34.20 11.80
N ARG A 223 19.39 34.21 10.48
CA ARG A 223 18.10 34.47 9.82
C ARG A 223 17.37 33.15 9.53
N TRP A 224 16.18 32.99 10.09
CA TRP A 224 15.39 31.76 9.99
C TRP A 224 14.32 31.85 8.90
N PHE A 225 14.34 30.85 8.00
CA PHE A 225 13.32 30.64 6.99
C PHE A 225 12.54 29.36 7.30
N VAL A 226 11.26 29.34 6.92
CA VAL A 226 10.36 28.21 7.17
C VAL A 226 9.87 27.60 5.86
N LEU A 227 10.10 26.30 5.72
CA LEU A 227 9.54 25.45 4.67
C LEU A 227 8.41 24.60 5.25
N LEU A 228 7.17 24.90 4.86
CA LEU A 228 5.99 24.17 5.29
C LEU A 228 5.69 23.03 4.32
N ASP A 229 5.83 21.78 4.76
CA ASP A 229 5.32 20.63 4.01
C ASP A 229 3.80 20.53 4.20
N ALA A 230 3.06 21.09 3.25
CA ALA A 230 1.61 21.17 3.29
C ALA A 230 0.93 19.97 2.61
N ALA A 231 1.68 19.03 2.03
CA ALA A 231 1.13 18.03 1.10
C ALA A 231 0.07 17.11 1.73
N SER A 232 0.21 16.73 3.00
CA SER A 232 -0.83 15.97 3.70
C SER A 232 -1.98 16.86 4.21
N TYR A 233 -1.70 18.11 4.56
CA TYR A 233 -2.69 19.02 5.15
C TYR A 233 -3.73 19.45 4.13
N VAL A 234 -3.29 19.90 2.95
CA VAL A 234 -4.16 20.46 1.90
C VAL A 234 -5.02 19.40 1.19
N SER A 235 -4.84 18.12 1.52
CA SER A 235 -5.70 17.03 1.02
C SER A 235 -7.14 17.15 1.51
N CYS A 236 -7.32 17.56 2.78
CA CYS A 236 -8.62 17.62 3.44
C CYS A 236 -8.82 18.89 4.28
N SER A 237 -7.99 19.93 4.10
CA SER A 237 -8.09 21.19 4.85
C SER A 237 -7.80 22.41 4.02
N SER A 238 -8.46 23.51 4.39
CA SER A 238 -8.11 24.84 3.88
C SER A 238 -6.82 25.34 4.52
N LEU A 239 -5.88 25.83 3.72
CA LEU A 239 -4.68 26.53 4.17
C LEU A 239 -4.78 28.00 3.77
N ASN A 240 -4.76 28.90 4.75
CA ASN A 240 -4.78 30.35 4.54
C ASN A 240 -3.37 30.93 4.75
N LEU A 241 -2.74 31.42 3.69
CA LEU A 241 -1.39 31.96 3.77
C LEU A 241 -1.31 33.34 4.44
N GLN A 242 -2.44 34.06 4.59
CA GLN A 242 -2.50 35.27 5.40
C GLN A 242 -2.24 34.97 6.90
N ASP A 243 -2.69 33.82 7.37
CA ASP A 243 -2.50 33.38 8.76
C ASP A 243 -1.15 32.67 8.95
N CYS A 244 -0.60 32.10 7.87
CA CYS A 244 0.59 31.26 7.84
C CYS A 244 1.59 31.76 6.79
N PRO A 245 2.37 32.82 7.07
CA PRO A 245 3.25 33.45 6.11
C PRO A 245 4.59 32.69 5.98
N ALA A 246 4.52 31.41 5.60
CA ALA A 246 5.70 30.58 5.42
C ALA A 246 6.51 31.05 4.21
N ASP A 247 7.84 31.02 4.31
CA ASP A 247 8.71 31.46 3.22
C ASP A 247 8.53 30.56 1.98
N PHE A 248 8.36 29.25 2.23
CA PHE A 248 8.23 28.23 1.21
C PHE A 248 7.14 27.23 1.59
N ILE A 249 6.29 26.83 0.64
CA ILE A 249 5.24 25.83 0.85
C ILE A 249 5.28 24.80 -0.29
N SER A 250 5.40 23.52 0.07
CA SER A 250 5.44 22.42 -0.90
C SER A 250 4.12 21.64 -0.93
N ILE A 251 3.57 21.44 -2.12
CA ILE A 251 2.30 20.71 -2.34
C ILE A 251 2.36 19.72 -3.50
N SER A 252 1.41 18.79 -3.54
CA SER A 252 1.15 17.91 -4.67
C SER A 252 -0.34 17.96 -5.03
N PHE A 253 -0.69 18.33 -6.27
CA PHE A 253 -2.09 18.51 -6.68
C PHE A 253 -2.87 17.20 -6.69
N TYR A 254 -2.23 16.09 -7.07
CA TYR A 254 -2.87 14.78 -7.03
C TYR A 254 -3.37 14.42 -5.62
N LYS A 255 -2.80 14.97 -4.54
CA LYS A 255 -3.27 14.72 -3.16
C LYS A 255 -4.56 15.46 -2.80
N MET A 256 -4.98 16.42 -3.61
CA MET A 256 -6.20 17.21 -3.40
C MET A 256 -7.38 16.64 -4.17
N PHE A 257 -7.15 16.17 -5.41
CA PHE A 257 -8.23 15.73 -6.31
C PHE A 257 -7.84 14.57 -7.25
N GLY A 258 -6.74 13.87 -7.00
CA GLY A 258 -6.40 12.57 -7.60
C GLY A 258 -5.78 12.59 -9.00
N PHE A 259 -5.88 13.69 -9.74
CA PHE A 259 -5.36 13.82 -11.11
C PHE A 259 -5.05 15.30 -11.42
N PRO A 260 -3.92 15.64 -12.06
CA PRO A 260 -2.91 14.74 -12.61
C PRO A 260 -1.89 14.28 -11.56
N THR A 261 -1.33 13.09 -11.77
CA THR A 261 -0.14 12.65 -11.04
C THR A 261 1.12 13.25 -11.65
N GLY A 262 2.20 13.36 -10.88
CA GLY A 262 3.47 13.91 -11.39
C GLY A 262 3.50 15.44 -11.50
N LEU A 263 2.54 16.15 -10.91
CA LEU A 263 2.52 17.61 -10.81
C LEU A 263 2.28 18.07 -9.36
N GLY A 264 3.02 19.09 -8.95
CA GLY A 264 2.87 19.82 -7.70
C GLY A 264 3.37 21.24 -7.84
N ALA A 265 3.57 21.92 -6.72
CA ALA A 265 4.09 23.27 -6.73
C ALA A 265 4.92 23.58 -5.48
N LEU A 266 5.83 24.53 -5.65
CA LEU A 266 6.46 25.30 -4.60
C LEU A 266 5.84 26.70 -4.62
N LEU A 267 5.13 27.08 -3.57
CA LEU A 267 4.75 28.47 -3.36
C LEU A 267 5.89 29.15 -2.61
N VAL A 268 6.31 30.31 -3.10
CA VAL A 268 7.44 31.07 -2.54
C VAL A 268 6.96 32.47 -2.21
N ARG A 269 7.20 32.91 -0.97
CA ARG A 269 6.92 34.30 -0.58
C ARG A 269 7.88 35.21 -1.34
N ASN A 270 7.34 36.25 -1.99
CA ASN A 270 8.10 37.04 -2.96
C ASN A 270 9.30 37.77 -2.32
N ASP A 271 9.19 38.18 -1.06
CA ASP A 271 10.29 38.79 -0.28
C ASP A 271 11.40 37.80 0.12
N ALA A 272 11.08 36.51 0.20
CA ALA A 272 12.01 35.42 0.48
C ALA A 272 12.60 34.83 -0.79
N ALA A 273 11.96 34.98 -1.96
CA ALA A 273 12.40 34.39 -3.23
C ALA A 273 13.85 34.70 -3.60
N GLY A 274 14.35 35.89 -3.22
CA GLY A 274 15.73 36.32 -3.48
C GLY A 274 16.79 35.47 -2.79
N ILE A 275 16.46 34.73 -1.72
CA ILE A 275 17.41 33.85 -1.02
C ILE A 275 17.73 32.61 -1.84
N LEU A 276 16.80 32.11 -2.67
CA LEU A 276 17.01 30.91 -3.47
C LEU A 276 17.91 31.23 -4.67
N LYS A 277 19.08 30.60 -4.71
CA LYS A 277 20.11 30.71 -5.74
C LYS A 277 20.25 29.40 -6.51
N LYS A 278 19.47 29.24 -7.56
CA LYS A 278 19.59 28.09 -8.47
C LYS A 278 20.87 28.20 -9.31
N THR A 279 21.69 27.15 -9.29
CA THR A 279 22.96 27.08 -10.03
C THR A 279 22.80 26.48 -11.43
N TYR A 280 21.84 25.57 -11.61
CA TYR A 280 21.46 25.03 -12.91
C TYR A 280 20.47 25.97 -13.62
N PHE A 281 20.60 26.12 -14.94
CA PHE A 281 19.63 26.84 -15.76
C PHE A 281 19.25 26.02 -17.00
N GLY A 282 17.99 26.10 -17.38
CA GLY A 282 17.42 25.48 -18.58
C GLY A 282 16.88 26.52 -19.55
N GLY A 283 16.27 26.06 -20.65
CA GLY A 283 15.50 26.95 -21.52
C GLY A 283 14.39 27.64 -20.73
N GLY A 284 14.15 28.93 -20.98
CA GLY A 284 13.12 29.71 -20.28
C GLY A 284 13.54 30.32 -18.94
N THR A 285 14.62 29.84 -18.30
CA THR A 285 15.02 30.33 -16.96
C THR A 285 15.99 31.51 -16.98
N ALA A 286 16.55 31.81 -18.15
CA ALA A 286 17.55 32.86 -18.37
C ALA A 286 16.96 34.02 -19.18
N ALA A 287 17.27 35.26 -18.77
CA ALA A 287 17.05 36.44 -19.61
C ALA A 287 18.14 36.56 -20.68
N ALA A 288 19.39 36.23 -20.34
CA ALA A 288 20.52 36.19 -21.25
C ALA A 288 21.61 35.24 -20.73
N TYR A 289 22.34 34.58 -21.62
CA TYR A 289 23.53 33.80 -21.29
C TYR A 289 24.45 33.70 -22.50
N LEU A 290 25.75 33.48 -22.25
CA LEU A 290 26.75 33.24 -23.29
C LEU A 290 27.21 31.79 -23.25
N SER A 291 27.49 31.20 -24.42
CA SER A 291 27.99 29.82 -24.50
C SER A 291 29.51 29.71 -24.31
N GLY A 292 30.25 30.78 -24.61
CA GLY A 292 31.71 30.81 -24.56
C GLY A 292 32.29 31.44 -23.29
N GLU A 293 31.45 32.06 -22.46
CA GLU A 293 31.86 32.79 -21.25
C GLU A 293 30.91 32.46 -20.09
N ASP A 294 31.42 32.54 -18.87
CA ASP A 294 30.61 32.42 -17.65
C ASP A 294 29.79 33.71 -17.42
N TYR A 295 28.79 33.89 -18.27
CA TYR A 295 27.84 35.00 -18.23
C TYR A 295 26.42 34.44 -18.25
N TYR A 296 25.68 34.73 -17.18
CA TYR A 296 24.29 34.30 -17.01
C TYR A 296 23.50 35.37 -16.28
N VAL A 297 22.34 35.73 -16.84
CA VAL A 297 21.36 36.64 -16.25
C VAL A 297 20.05 35.88 -16.09
N GLN A 298 19.58 35.78 -14.85
CA GLN A 298 18.33 35.11 -14.49
C GLN A 298 17.11 35.82 -15.10
N ALA A 299 16.06 35.07 -15.40
CA ALA A 299 14.76 35.65 -15.75
C ALA A 299 14.23 36.56 -14.62
N ALA A 300 13.51 37.62 -14.99
CA ALA A 300 12.97 38.57 -14.02
C ALA A 300 11.83 37.97 -13.17
N ASN A 301 10.94 37.18 -13.79
CA ASN A 301 9.85 36.50 -13.11
C ASN A 301 10.40 35.41 -12.16
N ILE A 302 9.85 35.28 -10.96
CA ILE A 302 10.26 34.25 -9.99
C ILE A 302 9.97 32.85 -10.54
N SER A 303 8.78 32.63 -11.11
CA SER A 303 8.39 31.30 -11.60
C SER A 303 9.33 30.79 -12.70
N ASP A 304 9.57 31.63 -13.71
CA ASP A 304 10.47 31.32 -14.84
C ASP A 304 11.89 30.93 -14.39
N ARG A 305 12.42 31.55 -13.32
CA ARG A 305 13.77 31.22 -12.80
C ARG A 305 13.94 29.76 -12.39
N PHE A 306 12.86 29.09 -12.02
CA PHE A 306 12.92 27.76 -11.44
C PHE A 306 12.27 26.67 -12.29
N GLU A 307 11.57 27.02 -13.37
CA GLU A 307 10.90 26.09 -14.27
C GLU A 307 11.75 25.78 -15.51
N ASP A 308 12.51 24.69 -15.46
CA ASP A 308 13.42 24.34 -16.56
C ASP A 308 12.67 23.83 -17.79
N GLY A 309 12.85 24.53 -18.90
CA GLY A 309 12.33 24.12 -20.19
C GLY A 309 10.80 24.20 -20.25
N THR A 310 10.21 23.30 -21.03
CA THR A 310 8.76 23.28 -21.20
C THR A 310 8.09 22.65 -20.00
N VAL A 311 7.28 23.44 -19.29
CA VAL A 311 6.44 22.94 -18.20
C VAL A 311 5.42 21.92 -18.70
N ALA A 312 4.93 21.07 -17.82
CA ALA A 312 3.87 20.09 -18.10
C ALA A 312 2.51 20.79 -18.29
N PHE A 313 2.38 21.64 -19.32
CA PHE A 313 1.26 22.56 -19.49
C PHE A 313 -0.09 21.86 -19.58
N LEU A 314 -0.18 20.65 -20.16
CA LEU A 314 -1.42 19.87 -20.17
C LEU A 314 -1.84 19.41 -18.77
N ASP A 315 -0.88 18.98 -17.94
CA ASP A 315 -1.15 18.64 -16.55
C ASP A 315 -1.49 19.89 -15.73
N ILE A 316 -0.86 21.03 -16.00
CA ILE A 316 -1.22 22.32 -15.38
C ILE A 316 -2.66 22.69 -15.73
N ILE A 317 -3.08 22.54 -16.99
CA ILE A 317 -4.47 22.77 -17.41
C ILE A 317 -5.43 21.86 -16.63
N ALA A 318 -5.07 20.58 -16.43
CA ALA A 318 -5.88 19.65 -15.64
C ALA A 318 -6.08 20.09 -14.18
N VAL A 319 -5.13 20.83 -13.58
CA VAL A 319 -5.27 21.37 -12.21
C VAL A 319 -6.46 22.32 -12.10
N ASN A 320 -6.72 23.14 -13.13
CA ASN A 320 -7.88 24.03 -13.14
C ASN A 320 -9.19 23.23 -13.08
N HIS A 321 -9.31 22.18 -13.92
CA HIS A 321 -10.45 21.26 -13.88
C HIS A 321 -10.55 20.52 -12.55
N GLY A 322 -9.41 20.21 -11.92
CA GLY A 322 -9.34 19.64 -10.57
C GLY A 322 -9.97 20.54 -9.51
N PHE A 323 -9.62 21.83 -9.48
CA PHE A 323 -10.25 22.80 -8.58
C PHE A 323 -11.74 22.97 -8.87
N GLU A 324 -12.14 23.11 -10.14
CA GLU A 324 -13.55 23.25 -10.50
C GLU A 324 -14.38 22.04 -10.05
N ALA A 325 -13.91 20.82 -10.32
CA ALA A 325 -14.60 19.61 -9.87
C ALA A 325 -14.67 19.52 -8.33
N LEU A 326 -13.56 19.82 -7.65
CA LEU A 326 -13.48 19.79 -6.18
C LEU A 326 -14.49 20.75 -5.54
N TYR A 327 -14.52 22.01 -5.98
CA TYR A 327 -15.43 23.02 -5.44
C TYR A 327 -16.88 22.79 -5.87
N ARG A 328 -17.12 22.31 -7.09
CA ARG A 328 -18.47 21.93 -7.55
C ARG A 328 -19.07 20.81 -6.71
N ILE A 329 -18.27 19.81 -6.33
CA ILE A 329 -18.73 18.65 -5.56
C ILE A 329 -18.87 18.99 -4.07
N THR A 330 -17.91 19.72 -3.52
CA THR A 330 -17.77 19.85 -2.06
C THR A 330 -18.16 21.22 -1.52
N GLY A 331 -18.30 22.23 -2.40
CA GLY A 331 -18.54 23.62 -2.06
C GLY A 331 -17.32 24.34 -1.47
N SER A 332 -16.59 23.71 -0.54
CA SER A 332 -15.40 24.28 0.08
C SER A 332 -14.50 23.24 0.75
N MET A 333 -13.23 23.59 0.94
CA MET A 333 -12.29 22.81 1.75
C MET A 333 -12.73 22.69 3.22
N HIS A 334 -13.49 23.67 3.73
CA HIS A 334 -14.04 23.59 5.09
C HIS A 334 -15.04 22.43 5.21
N ASN A 335 -15.94 22.27 4.24
CA ASN A 335 -16.87 21.14 4.25
C ASN A 335 -16.14 19.80 4.15
N ILE A 336 -15.11 19.70 3.30
CA ILE A 336 -14.24 18.51 3.23
C ILE A 336 -13.64 18.21 4.61
N GLN A 337 -13.10 19.23 5.29
CA GLN A 337 -12.50 19.08 6.61
C GLN A 337 -13.52 18.55 7.63
N GLN A 338 -14.71 19.14 7.69
CA GLN A 338 -15.75 18.74 8.64
C GLN A 338 -16.26 17.32 8.35
N HIS A 339 -16.51 16.99 7.08
CA HIS A 339 -16.96 15.66 6.65
C HIS A 339 -15.93 14.57 6.98
N THR A 340 -14.70 14.75 6.51
CA THR A 340 -13.64 13.74 6.67
C THR A 340 -13.21 13.57 8.12
N PHE A 341 -13.20 14.66 8.91
CA PHE A 341 -12.98 14.58 10.35
C PHE A 341 -14.09 13.80 11.06
N GLY A 342 -15.37 14.02 10.70
CA GLY A 342 -16.49 13.29 11.26
C GLY A 342 -16.37 11.78 11.07
N LEU A 343 -16.08 11.34 9.84
CA LEU A 343 -15.82 9.93 9.52
C LEU A 343 -14.67 9.36 10.36
N ALA A 344 -13.56 10.09 10.41
CA ALA A 344 -12.39 9.67 11.15
C ALA A 344 -12.63 9.58 12.67
N ARG A 345 -13.32 10.58 13.23
CA ARG A 345 -13.71 10.64 14.64
C ARG A 345 -14.63 9.47 15.01
N TYR A 346 -15.66 9.22 14.20
CA TYR A 346 -16.57 8.10 14.41
C TYR A 346 -15.84 6.77 14.44
N SER A 347 -15.02 6.49 13.42
CA SER A 347 -14.22 5.27 13.37
C SER A 347 -13.22 5.17 14.52
N TYR A 348 -12.62 6.29 14.95
CA TYR A 348 -11.67 6.32 16.07
C TYR A 348 -12.36 5.95 17.39
N VAL A 349 -13.52 6.54 17.69
CA VAL A 349 -14.26 6.28 18.94
C VAL A 349 -14.65 4.80 19.02
N LEU A 350 -15.23 4.25 17.95
CA LEU A 350 -15.67 2.85 17.96
C LEU A 350 -14.49 1.88 18.01
N LEU A 351 -13.46 2.08 17.19
CA LEU A 351 -12.29 1.19 17.16
C LEU A 351 -11.52 1.22 18.49
N SER A 352 -11.39 2.41 19.11
CA SER A 352 -10.71 2.57 20.40
C SER A 352 -11.45 1.89 21.56
N SER A 353 -12.78 1.81 21.48
CA SER A 353 -13.63 1.22 22.50
C SER A 353 -13.93 -0.26 22.26
N LEU A 354 -13.52 -0.83 21.13
CA LEU A 354 -13.80 -2.22 20.79
C LEU A 354 -12.94 -3.17 21.62
N CYS A 355 -13.58 -4.19 22.21
CA CYS A 355 -12.94 -5.18 23.07
C CYS A 355 -13.29 -6.61 22.65
N HIS A 356 -12.35 -7.52 22.90
CA HIS A 356 -12.56 -8.97 22.86
C HIS A 356 -13.56 -9.42 23.93
N GLY A 357 -14.06 -10.65 23.83
CA GLY A 357 -14.96 -11.24 24.84
C GLY A 357 -14.39 -11.26 26.27
N ASN A 358 -13.06 -11.21 26.42
CA ASN A 358 -12.36 -11.13 27.70
C ASN A 358 -12.13 -9.69 28.21
N GLY A 359 -12.66 -8.68 27.52
CA GLY A 359 -12.56 -7.27 27.88
C GLY A 359 -11.28 -6.56 27.45
N ARG A 360 -10.30 -7.26 26.84
CA ARG A 360 -9.08 -6.60 26.33
C ARG A 360 -9.37 -5.77 25.07
N PRO A 361 -8.69 -4.62 24.87
CA PRO A 361 -8.87 -3.80 23.69
C PRO A 361 -8.43 -4.50 22.41
N VAL A 362 -9.10 -4.20 21.30
CA VAL A 362 -8.83 -4.79 19.97
C VAL A 362 -7.78 -3.99 19.19
N ALA A 363 -7.61 -2.70 19.49
CA ALA A 363 -6.72 -1.82 18.74
C ALA A 363 -5.83 -0.98 19.66
N GLN A 364 -4.56 -0.88 19.28
CA GLN A 364 -3.62 0.10 19.83
C GLN A 364 -3.56 1.29 18.87
N MET A 365 -4.07 2.44 19.32
CA MET A 365 -4.12 3.66 18.50
C MET A 365 -2.83 4.49 18.62
N TYR A 366 -2.37 5.03 17.50
CA TYR A 366 -1.19 5.92 17.40
C TYR A 366 -1.63 7.33 17.05
N THR A 367 -2.22 8.01 18.03
CA THR A 367 -2.68 9.40 17.96
C THR A 367 -2.48 10.08 19.31
N GLU A 368 -2.18 11.38 19.30
CA GLU A 368 -2.00 12.19 20.51
C GLU A 368 -3.23 13.06 20.81
N GLY A 369 -3.98 13.49 19.79
CA GLY A 369 -5.06 14.47 19.91
C GLY A 369 -6.47 13.90 20.11
N GLN A 370 -6.60 12.58 20.27
CA GLN A 370 -7.85 11.84 20.54
C GLN A 370 -9.06 12.22 19.66
N PHE A 371 -8.82 12.79 18.47
CA PHE A 371 -9.85 13.30 17.57
C PHE A 371 -10.82 14.30 18.23
N GLU A 372 -10.32 15.16 19.11
CA GLU A 372 -11.15 16.17 19.81
C GLU A 372 -11.59 17.31 18.88
N SER A 373 -10.72 17.76 17.98
CA SER A 373 -10.98 18.89 17.10
C SER A 373 -10.43 18.69 15.69
N PRO A 374 -11.16 19.13 14.65
CA PRO A 374 -10.63 19.18 13.28
C PRO A 374 -9.46 20.14 13.15
N ILE A 375 -9.19 21.04 14.10
CA ILE A 375 -8.04 21.95 14.02
C ILE A 375 -6.73 21.20 14.30
N THR A 376 -6.74 20.27 15.26
CA THR A 376 -5.54 19.59 15.77
C THR A 376 -5.34 18.19 15.20
N GLN A 377 -6.37 17.59 14.58
CA GLN A 377 -6.33 16.24 14.05
C GLN A 377 -6.99 16.16 12.66
N GLY A 378 -6.31 15.49 11.72
CA GLY A 378 -6.83 15.21 10.38
C GLY A 378 -7.50 13.84 10.26
N ALA A 379 -7.97 13.55 9.05
CA ALA A 379 -8.77 12.36 8.75
C ALA A 379 -7.94 11.06 8.56
N ILE A 380 -6.87 10.90 9.35
CA ILE A 380 -5.95 9.74 9.32
C ILE A 380 -6.02 9.03 10.66
N LEU A 381 -6.37 7.74 10.64
CA LEU A 381 -6.29 6.83 11.79
C LEU A 381 -5.09 5.91 11.58
N ASN A 382 -4.27 5.79 12.61
CA ASN A 382 -3.12 4.92 12.61
C ASN A 382 -3.15 4.03 13.84
N PHE A 383 -3.00 2.73 13.65
CA PHE A 383 -3.17 1.74 14.72
C PHE A 383 -2.51 0.40 14.36
N ASN A 384 -2.38 -0.47 15.36
CA ASN A 384 -2.21 -1.90 15.16
C ASN A 384 -3.37 -2.66 15.84
N LEU A 385 -3.74 -3.81 15.31
CA LEU A 385 -4.74 -4.69 15.95
C LEU A 385 -4.05 -5.60 16.96
N MET A 386 -4.76 -5.98 18.01
CA MET A 386 -4.32 -6.88 19.06
C MET A 386 -5.22 -8.12 19.09
N ASP A 387 -4.66 -9.24 19.53
CA ASP A 387 -5.43 -10.46 19.82
C ASP A 387 -5.99 -10.44 21.26
N SER A 388 -6.77 -11.45 21.62
CA SER A 388 -7.33 -11.59 22.97
C SER A 388 -6.27 -11.80 24.06
N ASN A 389 -5.03 -12.16 23.70
CA ASN A 389 -3.89 -12.24 24.62
C ASN A 389 -3.13 -10.90 24.73
N GLY A 390 -3.59 -9.84 24.05
CA GLY A 390 -2.96 -8.53 24.01
C GLY A 390 -1.68 -8.48 23.18
N GLN A 391 -1.43 -9.47 22.31
CA GLN A 391 -0.31 -9.48 21.38
C GLN A 391 -0.69 -8.78 20.08
N ILE A 392 0.28 -8.11 19.44
CA ILE A 392 0.03 -7.42 18.18
C ILE A 392 -0.18 -8.43 17.05
N ILE A 393 -1.26 -8.24 16.30
CA ILE A 393 -1.51 -8.94 15.04
C ILE A 393 -0.72 -8.23 13.95
N GLY A 394 0.15 -8.96 13.26
CA GLY A 394 0.99 -8.42 12.19
C GLY A 394 0.17 -7.75 11.08
N TYR A 395 0.57 -6.53 10.68
CA TYR A 395 -0.17 -5.73 9.70
C TYR A 395 -0.29 -6.41 8.33
N SER A 396 0.60 -7.36 7.98
CA SER A 396 0.51 -8.13 6.73
C SER A 396 -0.65 -9.11 6.73
N GLN A 397 -1.03 -9.64 7.90
CA GLN A 397 -2.24 -10.45 8.04
C GLN A 397 -3.47 -9.58 7.84
N VAL A 398 -3.50 -8.40 8.47
CA VAL A 398 -4.62 -7.47 8.34
C VAL A 398 -4.80 -6.98 6.90
N ASP A 399 -3.72 -6.64 6.20
CA ASP A 399 -3.74 -6.23 4.78
C ASP A 399 -4.29 -7.33 3.85
N ARG A 400 -3.87 -8.58 4.05
CA ARG A 400 -4.40 -9.73 3.29
C ARG A 400 -5.90 -9.92 3.52
N MET A 401 -6.36 -9.76 4.75
CA MET A 401 -7.77 -9.90 5.11
C MET A 401 -8.58 -8.72 4.59
N ALA A 402 -8.08 -7.49 4.70
CA ALA A 402 -8.73 -6.31 4.14
C ALA A 402 -8.90 -6.45 2.62
N SER A 403 -7.89 -6.99 1.94
CA SER A 403 -7.95 -7.31 0.50
C SER A 403 -9.04 -8.33 0.15
N LEU A 404 -9.33 -9.31 1.03
CA LEU A 404 -10.46 -10.24 0.82
C LEU A 404 -11.81 -9.52 0.83
N TYR A 405 -11.93 -8.50 1.69
CA TYR A 405 -13.13 -7.68 1.85
C TYR A 405 -13.18 -6.50 0.87
N ASN A 406 -12.20 -6.40 -0.05
CA ASN A 406 -12.04 -5.27 -0.97
C ASN A 406 -11.94 -3.91 -0.25
N ILE A 407 -11.28 -3.92 0.92
CA ILE A 407 -10.97 -2.75 1.74
C ILE A 407 -9.51 -2.37 1.45
N HIS A 408 -9.28 -1.14 1.00
CA HIS A 408 -7.98 -0.64 0.59
C HIS A 408 -7.39 0.19 1.73
N VAL A 409 -6.47 -0.39 2.48
CA VAL A 409 -5.74 0.26 3.58
C VAL A 409 -4.26 0.38 3.23
N ARG A 410 -3.50 1.12 4.04
CA ARG A 410 -2.04 1.19 3.91
C ARG A 410 -1.37 0.54 5.12
N THR A 411 -0.25 -0.14 4.91
CA THR A 411 0.58 -0.68 5.99
C THR A 411 2.05 -0.24 5.89
N GLY A 412 2.78 -0.32 7.01
CA GLY A 412 4.20 0.03 7.14
C GLY A 412 4.43 1.34 7.91
N CYS A 413 5.54 2.04 7.62
CA CYS A 413 5.86 3.34 8.25
C CYS A 413 5.45 4.56 7.42
N PHE A 414 4.75 4.38 6.29
CA PHE A 414 4.21 5.46 5.44
C PHE A 414 5.23 6.51 4.99
N CYS A 415 6.50 6.14 4.80
CA CYS A 415 7.59 7.09 4.52
C CYS A 415 7.72 8.18 5.61
N ASN A 416 7.45 7.84 6.87
CA ASN A 416 7.65 8.71 8.03
C ASN A 416 8.22 7.85 9.17
N THR A 417 9.50 7.53 9.03
CA THR A 417 10.20 6.61 9.95
C THR A 417 10.37 7.21 11.34
N GLY A 418 10.49 8.53 11.47
CA GLY A 418 10.64 9.17 12.79
C GLY A 418 9.37 9.06 13.62
N ALA A 419 8.19 9.33 13.04
CA ALA A 419 6.92 9.08 13.71
C ALA A 419 6.71 7.59 14.00
N CYS A 420 7.00 6.73 13.02
CA CYS A 420 6.90 5.28 13.18
C CYS A 420 7.74 4.77 14.37
N GLN A 421 9.01 5.18 14.46
CA GLN A 421 9.88 4.81 15.58
C GLN A 421 9.36 5.35 16.91
N SER A 422 8.90 6.60 16.94
CA SER A 422 8.38 7.24 18.15
C SER A 422 7.14 6.51 18.69
N PHE A 423 6.15 6.26 17.84
CA PHE A 423 4.89 5.62 18.25
C PHE A 423 5.05 4.11 18.57
N LEU A 424 5.97 3.42 17.89
CA LEU A 424 6.21 1.99 18.09
C LEU A 424 7.28 1.68 19.15
N GLY A 425 7.94 2.71 19.70
CA GLY A 425 9.03 2.54 20.67
C GLY A 425 10.25 1.81 20.08
N ILE A 426 10.53 2.01 18.79
CA ILE A 426 11.65 1.34 18.10
C ILE A 426 12.92 2.19 18.23
N THR A 427 13.93 1.66 18.91
CA THR A 427 15.22 2.34 19.07
C THR A 427 16.02 2.34 17.76
N ASN A 428 16.99 3.26 17.66
CA ASN A 428 17.88 3.33 16.50
C ASN A 428 18.71 2.05 16.33
N GLU A 429 19.12 1.43 17.44
CA GLU A 429 19.85 0.17 17.46
C GLU A 429 18.97 -0.97 16.96
N GLN A 430 17.70 -1.03 17.37
CA GLN A 430 16.75 -2.03 16.88
C GLN A 430 16.53 -1.89 15.37
N MET A 431 16.31 -0.67 14.87
CA MET A 431 16.13 -0.44 13.43
C MET A 431 17.35 -0.89 12.61
N LYS A 432 18.58 -0.56 13.07
CA LYS A 432 19.82 -0.99 12.41
C LYS A 432 19.99 -2.51 12.42
N ARG A 433 19.70 -3.17 13.55
CA ARG A 433 19.75 -4.63 13.67
C ARG A 433 18.73 -5.31 12.74
N ASN A 434 17.50 -4.80 12.70
CA ASN A 434 16.46 -5.32 11.82
C ASN A 434 16.89 -5.25 10.35
N LEU A 435 17.47 -4.12 9.93
CA LEU A 435 18.01 -3.97 8.57
C LEU A 435 19.16 -4.94 8.28
N GLN A 436 20.08 -5.14 9.24
CA GLN A 436 21.18 -6.11 9.11
C GLN A 436 20.67 -7.55 9.00
N ALA A 437 19.53 -7.87 9.61
CA ALA A 437 18.83 -9.14 9.46
C ALA A 437 18.06 -9.26 8.13
N GLY A 438 18.11 -8.23 7.27
CA GLY A 438 17.48 -8.20 5.95
C GLY A 438 16.07 -7.62 5.91
N HIS A 439 15.57 -7.04 7.01
CA HIS A 439 14.25 -6.42 7.05
C HIS A 439 14.25 -5.07 6.34
N VAL A 440 13.22 -4.82 5.54
CA VAL A 440 12.99 -3.54 4.87
C VAL A 440 11.57 -3.06 5.12
N CYS A 441 11.39 -1.74 5.19
CA CYS A 441 10.08 -1.15 5.45
C CYS A 441 9.05 -1.60 4.40
N GLY A 442 7.94 -2.21 4.85
CA GLY A 442 6.88 -2.71 3.98
C GLY A 442 7.13 -4.10 3.40
N ASP A 443 8.10 -4.86 3.90
CA ASP A 443 8.22 -6.28 3.61
C ASP A 443 7.12 -7.12 4.32
N SER A 444 7.20 -8.44 4.17
CA SER A 444 6.28 -9.38 4.83
C SER A 444 6.63 -9.70 6.29
N ILE A 445 7.62 -9.00 6.86
CA ILE A 445 8.14 -9.21 8.21
C ILE A 445 7.68 -8.03 9.08
N ASP A 446 6.43 -8.17 9.51
CA ASP A 446 5.68 -7.15 10.24
C ASP A 446 5.90 -7.19 11.76
N LEU A 447 6.43 -8.30 12.30
CA LEU A 447 6.78 -8.48 13.72
C LEU A 447 8.22 -9.01 13.86
N VAL A 448 8.99 -8.41 14.77
CA VAL A 448 10.32 -8.89 15.20
C VAL A 448 10.31 -8.99 16.72
N ASP A 449 10.52 -10.18 17.27
CA ASP A 449 10.45 -10.45 18.71
C ASP A 449 9.12 -9.97 19.36
N GLY A 450 8.01 -10.07 18.62
CA GLY A 450 6.69 -9.59 19.05
C GLY A 450 6.47 -8.08 18.92
N GLN A 451 7.50 -7.30 18.59
CA GLN A 451 7.38 -5.86 18.34
C GLN A 451 7.04 -5.59 16.87
N PRO A 452 6.02 -4.75 16.57
CA PRO A 452 5.69 -4.40 15.20
C PRO A 452 6.75 -3.51 14.55
N THR A 453 7.03 -3.78 13.27
CA THR A 453 7.99 -3.00 12.45
C THR A 453 7.33 -1.82 11.71
N GLY A 454 6.01 -1.69 11.85
CA GLY A 454 5.16 -0.71 11.18
C GLY A 454 3.73 -0.77 11.74
N SER A 455 2.79 -0.11 11.06
CA SER A 455 1.41 -0.08 11.51
C SER A 455 0.42 -0.09 10.35
N ILE A 456 -0.87 -0.02 10.66
CA ILE A 456 -1.97 0.09 9.69
C ILE A 456 -2.49 1.52 9.72
N ARG A 457 -2.72 2.08 8.53
CA ARG A 457 -3.31 3.41 8.35
C ARG A 457 -4.56 3.33 7.49
N VAL A 458 -5.62 3.91 8.04
CA VAL A 458 -6.87 4.23 7.37
C VAL A 458 -6.97 5.74 7.23
N SER A 459 -7.36 6.22 6.06
CA SER A 459 -7.46 7.65 5.77
C SER A 459 -8.69 7.95 4.92
N PHE A 460 -9.54 8.83 5.43
CA PHE A 460 -10.79 9.21 4.79
C PHE A 460 -10.60 10.41 3.88
N GLY A 461 -11.35 10.41 2.78
CA GLY A 461 -11.29 11.41 1.73
C GLY A 461 -12.61 12.11 1.51
N TYR A 462 -12.58 13.14 0.67
CA TYR A 462 -13.81 13.85 0.32
C TYR A 462 -14.86 12.97 -0.36
N MET A 463 -14.47 11.82 -0.92
CA MET A 463 -15.36 10.83 -1.52
C MET A 463 -15.80 9.70 -0.57
N SER A 464 -15.20 9.59 0.62
CA SER A 464 -15.52 8.53 1.57
C SER A 464 -16.91 8.73 2.17
N THR A 465 -17.59 7.65 2.52
CA THR A 465 -18.95 7.69 3.07
C THR A 465 -19.03 7.05 4.45
N PHE A 466 -20.18 7.20 5.12
CA PHE A 466 -20.45 6.51 6.38
C PHE A 466 -20.41 4.98 6.20
N GLU A 467 -20.88 4.47 5.07
CA GLU A 467 -20.86 3.05 4.74
C GLU A 467 -19.42 2.51 4.67
N ASP A 468 -18.44 3.33 4.28
CA ASP A 468 -17.03 2.95 4.34
C ASP A 468 -16.54 2.76 5.78
N CYS A 469 -16.92 3.65 6.70
CA CYS A 469 -16.66 3.47 8.13
C CYS A 469 -17.28 2.17 8.65
N GLN A 470 -18.55 1.92 8.31
CA GLN A 470 -19.30 0.77 8.77
C GLN A 470 -18.69 -0.55 8.26
N LYS A 471 -18.37 -0.63 6.96
CA LYS A 471 -17.72 -1.80 6.35
C LYS A 471 -16.36 -2.09 7.00
N PHE A 472 -15.56 -1.05 7.25
CA PHE A 472 -14.27 -1.20 7.92
C PHE A 472 -14.40 -1.69 9.37
N LEU A 473 -15.29 -1.09 10.15
CA LEU A 473 -15.51 -1.46 11.55
C LEU A 473 -16.08 -2.89 11.69
N ASN A 474 -17.04 -3.25 10.84
CA ASN A 474 -17.57 -4.62 10.78
C ASN A 474 -16.51 -5.63 10.36
N PHE A 475 -15.67 -5.28 9.37
CA PHE A 475 -14.52 -6.11 8.99
C PHE A 475 -13.60 -6.40 10.20
N VAL A 476 -13.27 -5.38 11.00
CA VAL A 476 -12.46 -5.58 12.21
C VAL A 476 -13.18 -6.49 13.21
N ALA A 477 -14.45 -6.21 13.49
CA ALA A 477 -15.26 -6.97 14.45
C ALA A 477 -15.51 -8.43 14.03
N GLU A 478 -15.63 -8.71 12.75
CA GLU A 478 -15.81 -10.05 12.20
C GLU A 478 -14.50 -10.85 12.18
N CYS A 479 -13.41 -10.22 11.73
CA CYS A 479 -12.18 -10.94 11.41
C CYS A 479 -11.21 -11.06 12.59
N PHE A 480 -11.21 -10.10 13.52
CA PHE A 480 -10.14 -9.97 14.51
C PHE A 480 -10.65 -9.96 15.96
N VAL A 481 -11.95 -9.93 16.19
CA VAL A 481 -12.51 -9.88 17.55
C VAL A 481 -13.03 -11.24 17.97
N GLU A 482 -12.37 -11.84 18.97
CA GLU A 482 -12.86 -13.00 19.70
C GLU A 482 -14.22 -12.71 20.34
N LYS A 483 -15.21 -13.56 20.04
CA LYS A 483 -16.60 -13.37 20.44
C LYS A 483 -16.82 -13.69 21.93
N PRO A 484 -17.81 -13.07 22.58
CA PRO A 484 -18.71 -12.04 22.06
C PRO A 484 -18.00 -10.71 21.82
N VAL A 485 -18.43 -9.94 20.81
CA VAL A 485 -17.90 -8.59 20.57
C VAL A 485 -18.40 -7.68 21.69
N THR A 486 -17.48 -7.06 22.43
CA THR A 486 -17.83 -6.14 23.52
C THR A 486 -17.29 -4.74 23.26
N VAL A 487 -17.81 -3.76 23.99
CA VAL A 487 -17.39 -2.36 23.89
C VAL A 487 -17.17 -1.80 25.29
N ASP A 488 -16.01 -1.20 25.52
CA ASP A 488 -15.69 -0.45 26.73
C ASP A 488 -16.53 0.84 26.78
N GLN A 489 -17.57 0.80 27.61
CA GLN A 489 -18.53 1.88 27.76
C GLN A 489 -17.93 3.11 28.43
N GLU A 490 -17.05 2.93 29.41
CA GLU A 490 -16.43 4.05 30.14
C GLU A 490 -15.51 4.82 29.21
N ARG A 491 -14.65 4.09 28.47
CA ARG A 491 -13.79 4.68 27.45
C ARG A 491 -14.59 5.38 26.36
N MET A 492 -15.66 4.75 25.87
CA MET A 492 -16.51 5.35 24.84
C MET A 492 -17.14 6.67 25.32
N GLN A 493 -17.68 6.70 26.55
CA GLN A 493 -18.27 7.91 27.10
C GLN A 493 -17.24 9.03 27.31
N LYS A 494 -16.03 8.69 27.78
CA LYS A 494 -14.92 9.64 27.90
C LYS A 494 -14.55 10.27 26.56
N LEU A 495 -14.46 9.47 25.49
CA LEU A 495 -14.15 9.97 24.15
C LEU A 495 -15.29 10.79 23.54
N LYS A 496 -16.54 10.51 23.91
CA LYS A 496 -17.73 11.31 23.55
C LYS A 496 -17.71 12.69 24.20
N THR A 497 -17.41 12.77 25.50
CA THR A 497 -17.49 14.02 26.30
C THR A 497 -16.30 14.96 26.12
N ALA A 498 -15.14 14.46 25.69
CA ALA A 498 -13.98 15.31 25.38
C ALA A 498 -14.30 16.41 24.35
N THR A 499 -15.32 16.21 23.51
CA THR A 499 -15.76 17.18 22.50
C THR A 499 -16.62 18.31 23.05
N THR A 500 -17.50 18.04 24.01
CA THR A 500 -18.38 19.08 24.60
C THR A 500 -17.59 20.09 25.42
N ALA A 501 -16.45 19.68 25.99
CA ALA A 501 -15.56 20.60 26.72
C ALA A 501 -14.79 21.55 25.78
N SER A 502 -14.38 21.09 24.60
CA SER A 502 -13.62 21.89 23.62
C SER A 502 -14.43 23.02 22.97
N GLU A 503 -15.76 22.91 22.89
CA GLU A 503 -16.62 24.00 22.39
C GLU A 503 -16.88 25.09 23.45
N ALA A 504 -16.68 24.77 24.74
CA ALA A 504 -16.96 25.68 25.86
C ALA A 504 -15.73 26.44 26.38
N SER A 505 -14.50 25.99 26.08
CA SER A 505 -13.26 26.61 26.57
C SER A 505 -12.53 27.43 25.51
N LYS A 506 -12.95 28.69 25.33
CA LYS A 506 -12.06 29.76 24.85
C LYS A 506 -11.19 30.25 26.02
N GLU A 507 -10.27 29.42 26.51
CA GLU A 507 -9.12 29.84 27.32
C GLU A 507 -8.24 28.62 27.61
N TYR A 508 -6.94 28.75 27.32
CA TYR A 508 -5.94 27.69 27.47
C TYR A 508 -5.65 27.38 28.94
N PRO A 509 -5.56 26.10 29.34
CA PRO A 509 -4.78 25.72 30.51
C PRO A 509 -3.63 24.78 30.16
N LEU A 510 -2.45 25.11 30.68
CA LEU A 510 -1.28 24.23 30.76
C LEU A 510 -1.62 22.96 31.58
N ILE A 511 -1.31 21.79 31.03
CA ILE A 511 -1.43 20.51 31.73
C ILE A 511 -0.12 20.19 32.46
N LYS A 512 -0.23 20.06 33.78
CA LYS A 512 0.81 19.56 34.69
C LYS A 512 1.04 18.06 34.47
N VAL A 513 2.28 17.69 34.24
CA VAL A 513 2.78 16.31 34.29
C VAL A 513 2.99 15.91 35.76
N THR A 514 2.30 14.87 36.23
CA THR A 514 2.64 14.20 37.48
C THR A 514 3.59 13.05 37.20
N ASN A 515 4.79 13.14 37.78
CA ASN A 515 5.82 12.12 37.78
C ASN A 515 5.49 10.96 38.72
N GLY A 516 5.84 9.74 38.26
CA GLY A 516 6.45 8.70 39.07
C GLY A 516 5.50 7.73 39.76
N GLU A 517 5.66 6.43 39.45
CA GLU A 517 6.27 5.50 40.40
C GLU A 517 6.74 4.21 39.71
N ILE A 518 7.96 3.80 40.03
CA ILE A 518 8.67 2.64 39.51
C ILE A 518 8.34 1.47 40.44
N TYR A 519 7.63 0.45 39.94
CA TYR A 519 7.49 -0.82 40.65
C TYR A 519 8.64 -1.76 40.28
N LYS A 520 9.55 -1.97 41.24
CA LYS A 520 10.43 -3.15 41.26
C LYS A 520 9.58 -4.38 41.52
N VAL A 521 9.63 -5.37 40.63
CA VAL A 521 9.09 -6.72 40.88
C VAL A 521 10.25 -7.71 40.76
N GLU A 522 10.40 -8.49 41.82
CA GLU A 522 11.44 -9.50 42.03
C GLU A 522 11.33 -10.68 41.04
N GLU A 523 12.49 -11.16 40.60
CA GLU A 523 12.65 -12.42 39.89
C GLU A 523 12.14 -13.59 40.72
N LYS A 524 11.09 -14.28 40.25
CA LYS A 524 10.76 -15.64 40.69
C LYS A 524 11.00 -16.62 39.55
N LYS A 525 11.92 -17.55 39.79
CA LYS A 525 12.18 -18.73 38.96
C LYS A 525 10.89 -19.55 38.75
N PRO A 526 10.66 -20.13 37.56
CA PRO A 526 9.57 -21.06 37.36
C PRO A 526 9.91 -22.41 38.01
N THR A 527 9.07 -22.86 38.92
CA THR A 527 9.04 -24.23 39.44
C THR A 527 8.38 -25.15 38.43
N GLU A 528 9.10 -26.21 38.03
CA GLU A 528 8.57 -27.35 37.31
C GLU A 528 7.43 -28.02 38.10
N ALA A 529 6.28 -28.18 37.45
CA ALA A 529 5.26 -29.14 37.88
C ALA A 529 4.59 -29.75 36.66
N SER A 530 5.08 -30.95 36.35
CA SER A 530 4.48 -32.05 35.59
C SER A 530 2.95 -32.11 35.58
N LEU A 531 2.37 -32.27 34.38
CA LEU A 531 1.13 -33.00 34.18
C LEU A 531 1.37 -34.14 33.19
N LYS A 532 1.68 -35.32 33.76
CA LYS A 532 1.54 -36.61 33.10
C LYS A 532 0.06 -37.00 33.11
N GLY A 533 -0.39 -37.56 31.98
CA GLY A 533 -1.25 -38.74 32.00
C GLY A 533 -2.61 -38.58 31.35
N PHE A 534 -2.73 -39.12 30.13
CA PHE A 534 -3.79 -40.01 29.62
C PHE A 534 -3.29 -40.41 28.22
N GLY A 535 -3.07 -41.64 27.79
CA GLY A 535 -3.12 -42.97 28.37
C GLY A 535 -2.68 -43.91 27.22
N HIS A 536 -1.78 -44.84 27.49
CA HIS A 536 -1.34 -45.86 26.52
C HIS A 536 -2.55 -46.64 25.98
N ARG A 537 -2.64 -46.76 24.66
CA ARG A 537 -3.15 -47.97 24.01
C ARG A 537 -2.10 -48.44 23.02
N ASP A 538 -1.45 -49.53 23.37
CA ASP A 538 -0.73 -50.36 22.42
C ASP A 538 -1.75 -51.09 21.54
N SER A 539 -1.55 -51.02 20.23
CA SER A 539 -1.96 -52.09 19.31
C SER A 539 -1.20 -51.96 17.99
N ASN A 540 -0.25 -52.87 17.80
CA ASN A 540 0.19 -53.50 16.55
C ASN A 540 -0.32 -52.93 15.21
N SER A 541 0.63 -52.50 14.40
CA SER A 541 0.77 -52.81 12.96
C SER A 541 -0.51 -52.91 12.12
N HIS A 542 -0.92 -51.79 11.55
CA HIS A 542 -1.31 -51.72 10.15
C HIS A 542 -0.61 -50.50 9.55
N GLY A 543 0.32 -50.72 8.61
CA GLY A 543 0.93 -49.63 7.85
C GLY A 543 -0.14 -49.05 6.92
N GLU A 544 -0.76 -47.94 7.34
CA GLU A 544 -1.64 -47.18 6.46
C GLU A 544 -0.78 -46.39 5.48
N ALA A 545 -0.92 -46.72 4.20
CA ALA A 545 -0.04 -46.27 3.14
C ALA A 545 -0.37 -44.83 2.73
N TYR A 546 0.61 -43.93 2.83
CA TYR A 546 0.53 -42.63 2.16
C TYR A 546 0.41 -42.87 0.64
N THR A 547 -0.60 -42.30 0.01
CA THR A 547 -0.86 -42.53 -1.43
C THR A 547 -1.11 -41.21 -2.15
N LEU A 548 -0.68 -41.13 -3.41
CA LEU A 548 -1.04 -40.04 -4.32
C LEU A 548 -2.47 -40.24 -4.82
N THR A 549 -3.38 -39.31 -4.54
CA THR A 549 -4.81 -39.46 -4.87
C THR A 549 -5.20 -38.75 -6.16
N ASN A 550 -4.60 -37.60 -6.48
CA ASN A 550 -4.95 -36.83 -7.67
C ASN A 550 -3.71 -36.15 -8.26
N ILE A 551 -3.70 -36.04 -9.59
CA ILE A 551 -2.72 -35.26 -10.35
C ILE A 551 -3.48 -34.23 -11.18
N TYR A 552 -3.12 -32.95 -11.03
CA TYR A 552 -3.70 -31.84 -11.77
C TYR A 552 -2.64 -31.08 -12.54
N ILE A 553 -2.97 -30.77 -13.79
CA ILE A 553 -2.19 -29.92 -14.67
C ILE A 553 -2.98 -28.63 -14.91
N TYR A 554 -2.29 -27.52 -15.00
CA TYR A 554 -2.85 -26.22 -15.36
C TYR A 554 -2.15 -25.71 -16.63
N PRO A 555 -2.51 -26.23 -17.82
CA PRO A 555 -1.84 -25.85 -19.07
C PRO A 555 -1.79 -24.34 -19.27
N ILE A 556 -2.92 -23.67 -19.07
CA ILE A 556 -3.01 -22.21 -19.11
C ILE A 556 -3.04 -21.65 -17.69
N LYS A 557 -2.16 -20.70 -17.41
CA LYS A 557 -2.13 -19.96 -16.13
C LYS A 557 -3.51 -19.38 -15.83
N SER A 558 -3.97 -19.58 -14.60
CA SER A 558 -5.27 -19.09 -14.11
C SER A 558 -6.51 -19.76 -14.72
N CYS A 559 -6.39 -20.74 -15.62
CA CYS A 559 -7.53 -21.54 -16.09
C CYS A 559 -7.80 -22.76 -15.19
N GLY A 560 -8.89 -23.48 -15.46
CA GLY A 560 -9.30 -24.68 -14.74
C GLY A 560 -8.25 -25.80 -14.77
N ALA A 561 -8.39 -26.75 -13.84
CA ALA A 561 -7.53 -27.92 -13.76
C ALA A 561 -7.84 -28.92 -14.86
N TYR A 562 -6.81 -29.60 -15.34
CA TYR A 562 -6.90 -30.83 -16.12
C TYR A 562 -6.45 -31.98 -15.23
N GLU A 563 -7.40 -32.79 -14.76
CA GLU A 563 -7.13 -33.96 -13.93
C GLU A 563 -6.70 -35.15 -14.79
N VAL A 564 -5.66 -35.86 -14.33
CA VAL A 564 -5.06 -36.98 -15.07
C VAL A 564 -4.72 -38.13 -14.12
N HIS A 565 -4.67 -39.34 -14.66
CA HIS A 565 -4.28 -40.54 -13.93
C HIS A 565 -2.77 -40.80 -14.00
N ASP A 566 -2.20 -40.72 -15.20
CA ASP A 566 -0.77 -40.91 -15.48
C ASP A 566 -0.24 -39.71 -16.24
N TRP A 567 0.87 -39.13 -15.81
CA TRP A 567 1.44 -37.96 -16.51
C TRP A 567 2.97 -37.91 -16.52
N PRO A 568 3.59 -37.49 -17.66
CA PRO A 568 5.03 -37.34 -17.73
C PRO A 568 5.56 -36.20 -16.85
N VAL A 569 6.67 -36.48 -16.19
CA VAL A 569 7.45 -35.54 -15.39
C VAL A 569 8.67 -35.09 -16.18
N GLY A 570 8.84 -33.79 -16.34
CA GLY A 570 9.98 -33.18 -17.01
C GLY A 570 10.88 -32.38 -16.07
N PRO A 571 11.98 -31.80 -16.59
CA PRO A 571 12.89 -30.93 -15.83
C PRO A 571 12.24 -29.59 -15.41
N LEU A 572 11.09 -29.23 -15.99
CA LEU A 572 10.36 -27.99 -15.69
C LEU A 572 9.13 -28.18 -14.78
N GLY A 573 8.73 -29.43 -14.48
CA GLY A 573 7.43 -29.72 -13.86
C GLY A 573 6.71 -30.89 -14.54
N LEU A 574 5.41 -31.03 -14.27
CA LEU A 574 4.51 -31.85 -15.10
C LEU A 574 4.54 -31.33 -16.53
N LEU A 575 4.60 -32.23 -17.52
CA LEU A 575 4.68 -31.85 -18.93
C LEU A 575 3.49 -30.94 -19.31
N TYR A 576 3.77 -29.82 -19.98
CA TYR A 576 2.79 -28.79 -20.36
C TYR A 576 2.10 -28.04 -19.21
N ASP A 577 2.52 -28.19 -17.94
CA ASP A 577 2.01 -27.36 -16.85
C ASP A 577 2.47 -25.90 -16.99
N ARG A 578 1.49 -24.98 -17.01
CA ARG A 578 1.68 -23.53 -17.15
C ARG A 578 2.53 -23.14 -18.35
N GLY A 579 2.36 -23.85 -19.47
CA GLY A 579 2.99 -23.48 -20.75
C GLY A 579 2.40 -22.24 -21.41
N TRP A 580 1.18 -21.84 -21.02
CA TRP A 580 0.41 -20.75 -21.63
C TRP A 580 -0.14 -19.75 -20.62
N MET A 581 -0.48 -18.55 -21.08
CA MET A 581 -1.23 -17.55 -20.32
C MET A 581 -2.12 -16.69 -21.23
N VAL A 582 -3.16 -16.11 -20.66
CA VAL A 582 -4.03 -15.14 -21.35
C VAL A 582 -3.56 -13.72 -21.03
N VAL A 583 -3.45 -12.86 -22.03
CA VAL A 583 -3.08 -11.44 -21.89
C VAL A 583 -4.15 -10.52 -22.45
N ASN A 584 -4.29 -9.32 -21.90
CA ASN A 584 -5.14 -8.28 -22.48
C ASN A 584 -4.47 -7.57 -23.68
N GLU A 585 -5.15 -6.58 -24.27
CA GLU A 585 -4.65 -5.75 -25.38
C GLU A 585 -3.30 -5.06 -25.10
N ASN A 586 -3.00 -4.78 -23.83
CA ASN A 586 -1.76 -4.16 -23.38
C ASN A 586 -0.63 -5.18 -23.09
N GLY A 587 -0.87 -6.47 -23.36
CA GLY A 587 0.08 -7.55 -23.12
C GLY A 587 0.25 -7.92 -21.63
N VAL A 588 -0.69 -7.51 -20.77
CA VAL A 588 -0.66 -7.81 -19.33
C VAL A 588 -1.37 -9.13 -19.08
N CYS A 589 -0.70 -10.05 -18.37
CA CYS A 589 -1.28 -11.34 -17.98
C CYS A 589 -2.55 -11.15 -17.14
N LEU A 590 -3.65 -11.76 -17.57
CA LEU A 590 -4.87 -11.87 -16.81
C LEU A 590 -4.68 -12.94 -15.71
N SER A 591 -5.32 -12.73 -14.56
CA SER A 591 -5.28 -13.68 -13.44
C SER A 591 -6.65 -13.78 -12.79
N GLN A 592 -6.92 -14.92 -12.13
CA GLN A 592 -8.20 -15.14 -11.41
C GLN A 592 -8.51 -14.05 -10.36
N LYS A 593 -7.52 -13.31 -9.87
CA LYS A 593 -7.77 -12.18 -8.96
C LYS A 593 -8.60 -11.08 -9.62
N ARG A 594 -8.30 -10.77 -10.89
CA ARG A 594 -8.94 -9.71 -11.67
C ARG A 594 -10.10 -10.24 -12.52
N GLU A 595 -9.92 -11.41 -13.12
CA GLU A 595 -10.89 -12.05 -14.01
C GLU A 595 -11.12 -13.49 -13.56
N THR A 596 -12.15 -13.71 -12.74
CA THR A 596 -12.42 -15.04 -12.15
C THR A 596 -12.93 -16.03 -13.19
N ARG A 597 -13.57 -15.55 -14.26
CA ARG A 597 -14.14 -16.41 -15.31
C ARG A 597 -13.09 -17.26 -16.02
N LEU A 598 -11.81 -16.90 -15.92
CA LEU A 598 -10.70 -17.77 -16.36
C LEU A 598 -10.78 -19.17 -15.76
N CYS A 599 -11.24 -19.34 -14.50
CA CYS A 599 -11.36 -20.67 -13.90
C CYS A 599 -12.32 -21.59 -14.67
N LEU A 600 -13.31 -21.01 -15.35
CA LEU A 600 -14.35 -21.73 -16.10
C LEU A 600 -13.85 -22.25 -17.45
N ILE A 601 -12.71 -21.77 -17.92
CA ILE A 601 -12.03 -22.30 -19.10
C ILE A 601 -11.33 -23.60 -18.68
N ARG A 602 -11.71 -24.72 -19.30
CA ARG A 602 -11.19 -26.05 -19.04
C ARG A 602 -10.23 -26.48 -20.16
N PRO A 603 -8.92 -26.23 -20.01
CA PRO A 603 -7.92 -26.70 -20.96
C PRO A 603 -7.70 -28.20 -20.82
N GLN A 604 -7.55 -28.92 -21.93
CA GLN A 604 -7.15 -30.34 -21.95
C GLN A 604 -6.00 -30.56 -22.93
N VAL A 605 -4.96 -31.26 -22.48
CA VAL A 605 -3.79 -31.55 -23.31
C VAL A 605 -3.94 -32.93 -23.93
N HIS A 606 -4.08 -32.99 -25.25
CA HIS A 606 -4.17 -34.24 -25.99
C HIS A 606 -2.84 -34.55 -26.69
N LEU A 607 -1.99 -35.32 -26.00
CA LEU A 607 -0.66 -35.71 -26.46
C LEU A 607 -0.67 -36.43 -27.82
N PRO A 608 -1.55 -37.42 -28.10
CA PRO A 608 -1.49 -38.17 -29.35
C PRO A 608 -1.72 -37.32 -30.61
N SER A 609 -2.55 -36.27 -30.50
CA SER A 609 -2.82 -35.37 -31.63
C SER A 609 -2.02 -34.07 -31.58
N ASN A 610 -1.13 -33.91 -30.60
CA ASN A 610 -0.36 -32.69 -30.37
C ASN A 610 -1.22 -31.40 -30.26
N LYS A 611 -2.36 -31.47 -29.54
CA LYS A 611 -3.31 -30.34 -29.42
C LYS A 611 -3.68 -30.01 -27.98
N LEU A 612 -3.85 -28.71 -27.70
CA LEU A 612 -4.49 -28.15 -26.52
C LEU A 612 -5.93 -27.81 -26.87
N LEU A 613 -6.89 -28.45 -26.21
CA LEU A 613 -8.32 -28.20 -26.40
C LEU A 613 -8.81 -27.23 -25.33
N LEU A 614 -9.56 -26.20 -25.72
CA LEU A 614 -10.18 -25.25 -24.79
C LEU A 614 -11.68 -25.39 -24.81
N GLN A 615 -12.27 -25.53 -23.62
CA GLN A 615 -13.70 -25.70 -23.42
C GLN A 615 -14.20 -24.70 -22.38
N ALA A 616 -15.40 -24.17 -22.59
CA ALA A 616 -16.12 -23.38 -21.59
C ALA A 616 -17.63 -23.52 -21.84
N SER A 617 -18.44 -23.37 -20.77
CA SER A 617 -19.89 -23.48 -20.89
C SER A 617 -20.44 -22.43 -21.87
N GLY A 618 -21.25 -22.87 -22.83
CA GLY A 618 -21.84 -21.99 -23.86
C GLY A 618 -20.92 -21.64 -25.04
N MET A 619 -19.72 -22.22 -25.12
CA MET A 619 -18.77 -22.00 -26.22
C MET A 619 -18.45 -23.31 -26.94
N ASP A 620 -18.21 -23.24 -28.25
CA ASP A 620 -17.68 -24.38 -29.01
C ASP A 620 -16.24 -24.71 -28.59
N THR A 621 -15.84 -25.98 -28.70
CA THR A 621 -14.46 -26.39 -28.36
C THR A 621 -13.50 -25.93 -29.47
N ILE A 622 -12.42 -25.25 -29.09
CA ILE A 622 -11.34 -24.88 -30.02
C ILE A 622 -10.08 -25.69 -29.76
N SER A 623 -9.24 -25.85 -30.79
CA SER A 623 -7.97 -26.57 -30.70
C SER A 623 -6.79 -25.69 -31.07
N VAL A 624 -5.80 -25.63 -30.18
CA VAL A 624 -4.53 -24.91 -30.39
C VAL A 624 -3.40 -25.94 -30.50
N PRO A 625 -2.48 -25.85 -31.47
CA PRO A 625 -1.33 -26.76 -31.53
C PRO A 625 -0.47 -26.69 -30.26
N LEU A 626 -0.09 -27.86 -29.71
CA LEU A 626 0.85 -27.90 -28.59
C LEU A 626 2.25 -27.50 -29.02
N GLU A 627 2.65 -27.72 -30.28
CA GLU A 627 3.94 -27.33 -30.87
C GLU A 627 3.73 -26.81 -32.29
N ASN A 628 4.29 -25.65 -32.60
CA ASN A 628 4.20 -25.07 -33.94
C ASN A 628 5.24 -25.75 -34.83
N ASN A 629 4.78 -26.65 -35.69
CA ASN A 629 5.60 -27.28 -36.72
C ASN A 629 5.60 -26.40 -37.97
N THR A 630 6.23 -25.21 -37.95
CA THR A 630 6.59 -24.48 -39.20
C THR A 630 7.46 -23.25 -38.93
N GLN A 631 8.33 -23.00 -39.91
CA GLN A 631 9.34 -21.95 -40.02
C GLN A 631 8.80 -20.53 -39.76
N LEU A 632 9.70 -19.67 -39.29
CA LEU A 632 9.55 -18.24 -39.07
C LEU A 632 8.70 -17.57 -40.16
N HIS A 633 7.45 -17.23 -39.85
CA HIS A 633 6.69 -16.23 -40.60
C HIS A 633 6.36 -15.04 -39.69
N THR A 634 7.13 -13.98 -39.91
CA THR A 634 6.74 -12.56 -39.87
C THR A 634 5.55 -12.20 -38.98
N GLY A 635 5.87 -11.72 -37.76
CA GLY A 635 4.88 -11.16 -36.84
C GLY A 635 5.13 -11.44 -35.36
N ILE A 636 6.35 -11.81 -34.95
CA ILE A 636 6.70 -12.04 -33.54
C ILE A 636 6.56 -10.72 -32.78
N ARG A 637 5.37 -10.47 -32.22
CA ARG A 637 5.19 -9.48 -31.17
C ARG A 637 5.74 -10.07 -29.89
N VAL A 638 7.01 -9.78 -29.61
CA VAL A 638 7.60 -9.97 -28.29
C VAL A 638 6.85 -9.05 -27.33
N CYS A 639 5.81 -9.57 -26.68
CA CYS A 639 5.08 -8.85 -25.65
C CYS A 639 5.84 -8.97 -24.32
N HIS A 640 6.33 -7.83 -23.84
CA HIS A 640 7.01 -7.70 -22.55
C HIS A 640 6.00 -7.79 -21.40
N SER A 641 5.50 -9.00 -21.10
CA SER A 641 4.65 -9.19 -19.92
C SER A 641 5.53 -9.39 -18.68
N LYS A 642 5.24 -8.67 -17.59
CA LYS A 642 5.89 -8.89 -16.28
C LYS A 642 5.25 -10.10 -15.61
N VAL A 643 5.97 -11.20 -15.49
CA VAL A 643 5.61 -12.32 -14.61
C VAL A 643 6.55 -12.28 -13.41
N CYS A 644 6.03 -11.96 -12.23
CA CYS A 644 6.82 -11.85 -10.99
C CYS A 644 8.08 -10.95 -11.08
N GLY A 645 8.07 -9.92 -11.94
CA GLY A 645 9.20 -8.99 -12.11
C GLY A 645 10.17 -9.34 -13.25
N ASP A 646 10.10 -10.56 -13.79
CA ASP A 646 11.02 -11.04 -14.83
C ASP A 646 10.42 -10.91 -16.24
N ARG A 647 11.31 -10.76 -17.23
CA ARG A 647 10.99 -10.70 -18.67
C ARG A 647 10.91 -12.12 -19.23
N VAL A 648 9.82 -12.46 -19.90
CA VAL A 648 9.64 -13.78 -20.55
C VAL A 648 9.36 -13.61 -22.04
N GLU A 649 10.05 -14.39 -22.88
CA GLU A 649 9.76 -14.46 -24.30
C GLU A 649 8.58 -15.39 -24.58
N THR A 650 7.60 -14.90 -25.34
CA THR A 650 6.35 -15.61 -25.61
C THR A 650 6.00 -15.63 -27.09
N VAL A 651 5.15 -16.58 -27.48
CA VAL A 651 4.63 -16.79 -28.84
C VAL A 651 3.12 -16.65 -28.82
N ASP A 652 2.57 -15.91 -29.77
CA ASP A 652 1.14 -15.75 -29.96
C ASP A 652 0.50 -17.02 -30.55
N CYS A 653 -0.62 -17.46 -29.99
CA CYS A 653 -1.32 -18.67 -30.44
C CYS A 653 -2.34 -18.43 -31.57
N GLY A 654 -2.41 -17.22 -32.13
CA GLY A 654 -3.21 -16.89 -33.32
C GLY A 654 -4.57 -16.26 -33.00
N ASP A 655 -5.19 -15.72 -34.05
CA ASP A 655 -6.41 -14.91 -33.94
C ASP A 655 -7.67 -15.71 -33.59
N GLU A 656 -7.72 -16.99 -33.94
CA GLU A 656 -8.84 -17.88 -33.59
C GLU A 656 -8.94 -18.06 -32.06
N ALA A 657 -7.81 -18.36 -31.40
CA ALA A 657 -7.74 -18.45 -29.95
C ALA A 657 -8.03 -17.10 -29.27
N ALA A 658 -7.56 -16.00 -29.88
CA ALA A 658 -7.82 -14.65 -29.38
C ALA A 658 -9.32 -14.28 -29.45
N SER A 659 -9.99 -14.58 -30.56
CA SER A 659 -11.44 -14.32 -30.71
C SER A 659 -12.22 -15.13 -29.68
N TRP A 660 -11.97 -16.44 -29.60
CA TRP A 660 -12.68 -17.33 -28.67
C TRP A 660 -12.56 -16.87 -27.21
N LEU A 661 -11.34 -16.50 -26.79
CA LEU A 661 -11.12 -15.99 -25.42
C LEU A 661 -11.77 -14.63 -25.21
N SER A 662 -11.72 -13.75 -26.20
CA SER A 662 -12.30 -12.40 -26.11
C SER A 662 -13.82 -12.45 -26.02
N ASP A 663 -14.44 -13.32 -26.82
CA ASP A 663 -15.89 -13.56 -26.81
C ASP A 663 -16.32 -14.15 -25.47
N PHE A 664 -15.59 -15.14 -24.97
CA PHE A 664 -15.90 -15.71 -23.66
C PHE A 664 -15.73 -14.67 -22.55
N LEU A 665 -14.58 -14.00 -22.44
CA LEU A 665 -14.29 -13.09 -21.32
C LEU A 665 -14.97 -11.72 -21.43
N GLY A 666 -15.51 -11.35 -22.60
CA GLY A 666 -16.16 -10.06 -22.83
C GLY A 666 -15.18 -8.89 -22.92
N GLN A 667 -13.89 -9.15 -23.16
CA GLN A 667 -12.84 -8.14 -23.30
C GLN A 667 -11.74 -8.61 -24.26
N PRO A 668 -11.10 -7.70 -25.01
CA PRO A 668 -10.02 -8.07 -25.92
C PRO A 668 -8.86 -8.77 -25.20
N CYS A 669 -8.57 -10.00 -25.60
CA CYS A 669 -7.48 -10.80 -25.03
C CYS A 669 -6.88 -11.80 -26.04
N ARG A 670 -5.67 -12.28 -25.73
CA ARG A 670 -4.91 -13.22 -26.57
C ARG A 670 -4.30 -14.33 -25.73
N LEU A 671 -4.19 -15.52 -26.33
CA LEU A 671 -3.45 -16.63 -25.75
C LEU A 671 -1.99 -16.56 -26.18
N ILE A 672 -1.08 -16.61 -25.22
CA ILE A 672 0.35 -16.65 -25.50
C ILE A 672 1.00 -17.85 -24.81
N ARG A 673 2.03 -18.40 -25.44
CA ARG A 673 2.80 -19.56 -24.99
C ARG A 673 4.24 -19.18 -24.65
N GLN A 674 4.81 -19.76 -23.60
CA GLN A 674 6.24 -19.66 -23.33
C GLN A 674 7.06 -20.36 -24.44
N ARG A 675 8.18 -19.76 -24.87
CA ARG A 675 9.09 -20.44 -25.82
C ARG A 675 9.74 -21.69 -25.18
N PRO A 676 9.89 -22.81 -25.92
CA PRO A 676 10.55 -24.01 -25.43
C PRO A 676 11.99 -23.79 -24.95
N ASP A 677 12.74 -22.88 -25.57
CA ASP A 677 14.17 -22.66 -25.31
C ASP A 677 14.45 -21.72 -24.12
N PHE A 678 13.41 -21.22 -23.43
CA PHE A 678 13.57 -20.26 -22.35
C PHE A 678 13.48 -20.93 -20.97
N THR A 679 14.61 -21.04 -20.27
CA THR A 679 14.70 -21.51 -18.88
C THR A 679 14.88 -20.34 -17.90
N ARG A 680 14.03 -20.26 -16.87
CA ARG A 680 14.18 -19.31 -15.75
C ARG A 680 15.03 -19.93 -14.63
N GLU A 681 16.11 -19.26 -14.21
CA GLU A 681 16.92 -19.65 -13.05
C GLU A 681 16.41 -18.98 -11.77
N MET A 682 16.26 -19.75 -10.68
CA MET A 682 15.93 -19.19 -9.36
C MET A 682 17.22 -18.85 -8.58
N LYS A 683 17.43 -17.59 -8.19
CA LYS A 683 18.47 -17.22 -7.20
C LYS A 683 17.88 -17.29 -5.78
N LYS A 684 18.09 -18.39 -5.05
CA LYS A 684 17.98 -18.39 -3.58
C LYS A 684 19.34 -18.72 -2.96
N ARG A 685 19.83 -17.83 -2.10
CA ARG A 685 20.92 -18.09 -1.15
C ARG A 685 20.32 -18.75 0.08
N LEU A 686 20.47 -20.07 0.23
CA LEU A 686 20.37 -20.76 1.51
C LEU A 686 21.60 -21.66 1.66
N GLY A 687 22.40 -21.48 2.72
CA GLY A 687 23.31 -22.50 3.21
C GLY A 687 24.44 -22.99 2.29
N GLY A 688 25.00 -22.17 1.40
CA GLY A 688 26.29 -22.47 0.74
C GLY A 688 26.29 -23.51 -0.38
N ALA A 689 25.15 -24.13 -0.74
CA ALA A 689 25.03 -25.01 -1.90
C ALA A 689 24.09 -24.40 -2.95
N THR A 690 24.54 -24.33 -4.21
CA THR A 690 23.78 -23.78 -5.34
C THR A 690 23.10 -24.94 -6.07
N THR A 691 21.78 -25.11 -5.90
CA THR A 691 20.98 -26.01 -6.74
C THR A 691 20.21 -25.18 -7.76
N SER A 692 20.52 -25.35 -9.04
CA SER A 692 19.85 -24.69 -10.16
C SER A 692 18.65 -25.51 -10.61
N SER A 693 17.42 -25.00 -10.46
CA SER A 693 16.23 -25.58 -11.07
C SER A 693 15.67 -24.64 -12.14
N SER A 694 15.37 -25.21 -13.32
CA SER A 694 14.72 -24.52 -14.44
C SER A 694 13.19 -24.52 -14.24
N LEU A 695 12.54 -23.36 -14.41
CA LEU A 695 11.10 -23.17 -14.18
C LEU A 695 10.35 -22.71 -15.44
N SER A 696 9.09 -23.16 -15.61
CA SER A 696 8.11 -22.61 -16.57
C SER A 696 7.45 -21.32 -16.04
N LEU A 697 6.29 -20.87 -16.56
CA LEU A 697 5.52 -19.71 -16.05
C LEU A 697 4.93 -19.90 -14.62
N VAL A 698 5.39 -20.90 -13.87
CA VAL A 698 5.14 -21.11 -12.44
C VAL A 698 5.60 -19.92 -11.59
N ASN A 699 4.85 -19.63 -10.52
CA ASN A 699 5.15 -18.47 -9.66
C ASN A 699 6.35 -18.73 -8.75
N GLU A 700 6.34 -19.84 -7.99
CA GLU A 700 7.31 -20.06 -6.89
C GLU A 700 8.05 -21.40 -6.95
N ALA A 701 7.40 -22.50 -7.37
CA ALA A 701 8.03 -23.81 -7.50
C ALA A 701 7.39 -24.67 -8.59
N GLN A 702 8.02 -25.80 -8.92
CA GLN A 702 7.59 -26.72 -10.00
C GLN A 702 6.27 -27.43 -9.69
N TYR A 703 6.04 -27.79 -8.43
CA TYR A 703 4.81 -28.45 -8.01
C TYR A 703 4.32 -27.85 -6.70
N LEU A 704 3.00 -27.87 -6.54
CA LEU A 704 2.35 -27.64 -5.26
C LEU A 704 1.68 -28.95 -4.82
N MET A 705 1.99 -29.39 -3.62
CA MET A 705 1.36 -30.55 -2.99
C MET A 705 0.50 -30.12 -1.81
N ILE A 706 -0.66 -30.75 -1.66
CA ILE A 706 -1.52 -30.60 -0.47
C ILE A 706 -1.87 -31.97 0.10
N ASN A 707 -2.06 -32.02 1.41
CA ASN A 707 -2.54 -33.20 2.12
C ASN A 707 -4.06 -33.15 2.28
N HIS A 708 -4.71 -34.28 2.02
CA HIS A 708 -6.14 -34.47 2.18
C HIS A 708 -6.61 -34.27 3.63
N ALA A 709 -5.85 -34.73 4.63
CA ALA A 709 -6.15 -34.51 6.04
C ALA A 709 -6.17 -33.00 6.40
N SER A 710 -5.24 -32.22 5.84
CA SER A 710 -5.21 -30.76 5.96
C SER A 710 -6.46 -30.11 5.36
N VAL A 711 -6.93 -30.61 4.21
CA VAL A 711 -8.15 -30.10 3.55
C VAL A 711 -9.39 -30.38 4.41
N GLU A 712 -9.51 -31.58 4.98
CA GLU A 712 -10.66 -31.94 5.82
C GLU A 712 -10.74 -31.09 7.10
N LEU A 713 -9.60 -30.78 7.72
CA LEU A 713 -9.57 -29.87 8.87
C LEU A 713 -10.07 -28.48 8.49
N ILE A 714 -9.61 -27.93 7.36
CA ILE A 714 -10.04 -26.62 6.88
C ILE A 714 -11.53 -26.63 6.51
N GLN A 715 -12.01 -27.68 5.86
CA GLN A 715 -13.43 -27.86 5.54
C GLN A 715 -14.29 -27.85 6.81
N LYS A 716 -13.87 -28.57 7.86
CA LYS A 716 -14.57 -28.57 9.17
C LYS A 716 -14.61 -27.17 9.80
N LEU A 717 -13.50 -26.43 9.74
CA LEU A 717 -13.43 -25.05 10.25
C LEU A 717 -14.36 -24.11 9.47
N MET A 718 -14.44 -24.26 8.14
CA MET A 718 -15.36 -23.51 7.29
C MET A 718 -16.81 -23.78 7.67
N SER A 719 -17.18 -25.06 7.84
CA SER A 719 -18.53 -25.45 8.28
C SER A 719 -18.86 -24.93 9.69
N SER A 720 -17.89 -24.87 10.60
CA SER A 720 -18.11 -24.34 11.95
C SER A 720 -18.28 -22.82 12.02
N ARG A 721 -17.91 -22.09 10.95
CA ARG A 721 -18.04 -20.63 10.84
C ARG A 721 -19.30 -20.18 10.13
N GLN A 722 -20.01 -21.07 9.45
CA GLN A 722 -21.29 -20.78 8.82
C GLN A 722 -22.40 -20.82 9.88
N ASP A 723 -22.71 -19.66 10.48
CA ASP A 723 -23.99 -19.43 11.19
C ASP A 723 -25.11 -19.14 10.16
N ASP A 724 -26.33 -19.58 10.48
CA ASP A 724 -27.63 -19.70 9.77
C ASP A 724 -28.12 -18.64 8.73
N SER A 725 -27.28 -17.77 8.15
CA SER A 725 -27.76 -16.58 7.39
C SER A 725 -27.44 -16.50 5.89
N GLU A 726 -26.59 -17.36 5.32
CA GLU A 726 -26.37 -17.40 3.86
C GLU A 726 -26.45 -18.83 3.31
N GLY A 727 -27.43 -19.05 2.42
CA GLY A 727 -27.61 -20.18 1.50
C GLY A 727 -26.77 -21.44 1.73
N ASP A 728 -27.42 -22.45 2.28
CA ASP A 728 -26.95 -23.81 2.53
C ASP A 728 -26.33 -24.48 1.28
N GLN A 729 -25.00 -24.41 1.15
CA GLN A 729 -24.20 -25.36 0.38
C GLN A 729 -22.95 -25.70 1.17
N LEU A 730 -23.02 -26.82 1.90
CA LEU A 730 -21.83 -27.56 2.35
C LEU A 730 -20.87 -27.69 1.16
N LEU A 731 -19.72 -27.02 1.25
CA LEU A 731 -18.72 -27.07 0.20
C LEU A 731 -18.21 -28.50 0.08
N ASP A 732 -18.45 -29.10 -1.08
CA ASP A 732 -17.93 -30.42 -1.41
C ASP A 732 -16.40 -30.44 -1.27
N ARG A 733 -15.85 -31.53 -0.74
CA ARG A 733 -14.41 -31.67 -0.48
C ARG A 733 -13.60 -31.45 -1.75
N GLN A 734 -14.12 -31.91 -2.90
CA GLN A 734 -13.49 -31.71 -4.19
C GLN A 734 -13.45 -30.23 -4.59
N ASN A 735 -14.50 -29.46 -4.29
CA ASN A 735 -14.52 -28.02 -4.50
C ASN A 735 -13.43 -27.34 -3.66
N VAL A 736 -13.25 -27.72 -2.39
CA VAL A 736 -12.18 -27.17 -1.53
C VAL A 736 -10.78 -27.51 -2.08
N ILE A 737 -10.55 -28.76 -2.51
CA ILE A 737 -9.28 -29.18 -3.15
C ILE A 737 -8.98 -28.31 -4.37
N SER A 738 -9.97 -28.13 -5.26
CA SER A 738 -9.80 -27.39 -6.51
C SER A 738 -9.37 -25.93 -6.30
N ARG A 739 -9.86 -25.30 -5.22
CA ARG A 739 -9.54 -23.92 -4.83
C ARG A 739 -8.06 -23.71 -4.50
N PHE A 740 -7.40 -24.72 -3.93
CA PHE A 740 -5.97 -24.65 -3.62
C PHE A 740 -5.08 -24.81 -4.85
N ARG A 741 -5.64 -25.25 -5.97
CA ARG A 741 -4.95 -25.39 -7.25
C ARG A 741 -3.62 -26.15 -7.13
N ALA A 742 -3.62 -27.22 -6.33
CA ALA A 742 -2.46 -28.09 -6.18
C ALA A 742 -2.23 -28.90 -7.46
N ASN A 743 -0.98 -29.29 -7.71
CA ASN A 743 -0.63 -30.24 -8.75
C ASN A 743 -0.77 -31.68 -8.25
N LEU A 744 -0.42 -31.92 -6.98
CA LEU A 744 -0.43 -33.24 -6.36
C LEU A 744 -1.28 -33.20 -5.09
N VAL A 745 -2.18 -34.16 -4.94
CA VAL A 745 -2.96 -34.36 -3.70
C VAL A 745 -2.60 -35.73 -3.14
N ILE A 746 -2.30 -35.79 -1.85
CA ILE A 746 -1.94 -37.03 -1.17
C ILE A 746 -2.93 -37.34 -0.05
N ALA A 747 -3.10 -38.62 0.25
CA ALA A 747 -3.75 -39.09 1.47
C ALA A 747 -2.68 -39.32 2.54
N GLY A 748 -2.44 -38.30 3.37
CA GLY A 748 -1.67 -38.40 4.61
C GLY A 748 -2.55 -38.74 5.81
N VAL A 749 -1.92 -38.84 6.98
CA VAL A 749 -2.56 -39.23 8.24
C VAL A 749 -2.93 -37.99 9.05
N GLU A 750 -2.00 -37.08 9.26
CA GLU A 750 -2.16 -35.94 10.16
C GLU A 750 -2.26 -34.61 9.40
N PRO A 751 -3.18 -33.70 9.77
CA PRO A 751 -3.25 -32.37 9.18
C PRO A 751 -1.93 -31.60 9.34
N PHE A 752 -1.46 -31.01 8.24
CA PHE A 752 -0.23 -30.21 8.14
C PHE A 752 1.08 -30.94 8.41
N GLU A 753 1.10 -32.28 8.45
CA GLU A 753 2.34 -33.03 8.62
C GLU A 753 3.37 -32.73 7.51
N GLU A 754 2.89 -32.37 6.31
CA GLU A 754 3.71 -32.04 5.16
C GLU A 754 4.63 -30.84 5.39
N ASP A 755 4.29 -29.96 6.34
CA ASP A 755 5.11 -28.79 6.70
C ASP A 755 6.48 -29.19 7.29
N ASN A 756 6.61 -30.42 7.80
CA ASN A 756 7.81 -30.91 8.49
C ASN A 756 8.67 -31.85 7.62
N TRP A 757 8.32 -32.03 6.36
CA TRP A 757 9.03 -32.92 5.45
C TRP A 757 10.18 -32.20 4.75
N SER A 758 11.32 -32.88 4.64
CA SER A 758 12.47 -32.37 3.89
C SER A 758 12.48 -32.89 2.45
N HIS A 759 12.13 -34.17 2.29
CA HIS A 759 12.07 -34.86 1.01
C HIS A 759 10.89 -35.83 1.02
N LEU A 760 10.49 -36.26 -0.18
CA LEU A 760 9.56 -37.37 -0.33
C LEU A 760 9.82 -38.13 -1.63
N ILE A 761 9.44 -39.39 -1.66
CA ILE A 761 9.43 -40.23 -2.86
C ILE A 761 7.99 -40.57 -3.21
N ILE A 762 7.57 -40.33 -4.45
CA ILE A 762 6.25 -40.73 -4.97
C ILE A 762 6.47 -41.74 -6.09
N GLY A 763 6.12 -43.00 -5.84
CA GLY A 763 6.47 -44.10 -6.74
C GLY A 763 7.99 -44.26 -6.83
N SER A 764 8.57 -43.92 -7.99
CA SER A 764 10.03 -43.90 -8.21
C SER A 764 10.62 -42.48 -8.28
N THR A 765 9.80 -41.44 -8.10
CA THR A 765 10.21 -40.04 -8.31
C THR A 765 10.56 -39.38 -6.99
N ARG A 766 11.76 -38.79 -6.87
CA ARG A 766 12.22 -38.10 -5.65
C ARG A 766 11.99 -36.59 -5.72
N PHE A 767 11.45 -36.02 -4.65
CA PHE A 767 11.18 -34.59 -4.50
C PHE A 767 11.88 -34.03 -3.27
N MET A 768 12.34 -32.78 -3.39
CA MET A 768 12.74 -31.93 -2.27
C MET A 768 11.58 -30.99 -1.91
N VAL A 769 11.30 -30.84 -0.62
CA VAL A 769 10.34 -29.86 -0.12
C VAL A 769 11.04 -28.51 0.00
N ALA A 770 10.60 -27.52 -0.79
CA ALA A 770 11.19 -26.18 -0.83
C ALA A 770 10.63 -25.24 0.26
N GLY A 771 9.55 -25.65 0.93
CA GLY A 771 8.89 -24.92 2.01
C GLY A 771 7.39 -24.69 1.79
N PRO A 772 6.72 -24.04 2.76
CA PRO A 772 5.27 -23.84 2.74
C PRO A 772 4.82 -22.84 1.68
N CYS A 773 3.64 -23.08 1.09
CA CYS A 773 3.03 -22.22 0.07
C CYS A 773 2.17 -21.12 0.70
N GLY A 774 2.58 -19.86 0.53
CA GLY A 774 1.78 -18.69 0.90
C GLY A 774 0.49 -18.61 0.08
N ARG A 775 -0.66 -18.40 0.73
CA ARG A 775 -1.97 -18.31 0.08
C ARG A 775 -2.48 -16.89 0.02
N CYS A 776 -3.22 -16.59 -1.04
CA CYS A 776 -3.81 -15.28 -1.31
C CYS A 776 -5.25 -15.45 -1.80
N GLN A 777 -5.95 -14.35 -2.05
CA GLN A 777 -7.35 -14.31 -2.48
C GLN A 777 -7.73 -15.24 -3.66
N MET A 778 -6.77 -15.71 -4.45
CA MET A 778 -7.03 -16.68 -5.52
C MET A 778 -7.73 -17.95 -5.01
N VAL A 779 -7.42 -18.42 -3.80
CA VAL A 779 -8.09 -19.62 -3.23
C VAL A 779 -9.55 -19.36 -2.86
N GLY A 780 -9.96 -18.10 -2.75
CA GLY A 780 -11.36 -17.73 -2.55
C GLY A 780 -12.22 -17.79 -3.80
N THR A 781 -11.68 -18.16 -4.97
CA THR A 781 -12.48 -18.29 -6.19
C THR A 781 -13.02 -19.70 -6.30
N ASP A 782 -14.34 -19.82 -6.33
CA ASP A 782 -15.01 -21.08 -6.67
C ASP A 782 -14.62 -21.49 -8.11
N GLN A 783 -14.02 -22.67 -8.27
CA GLN A 783 -13.47 -23.07 -9.56
C GLN A 783 -14.54 -23.56 -10.55
N ASP A 784 -15.80 -23.73 -10.12
CA ASP A 784 -16.89 -24.23 -10.96
C ASP A 784 -17.85 -23.11 -11.37
N THR A 785 -18.02 -22.10 -10.52
CA THR A 785 -18.90 -20.95 -10.77
C THR A 785 -18.15 -19.65 -11.09
N GLY A 786 -16.89 -19.53 -10.69
CA GLY A 786 -16.12 -18.29 -10.78
C GLY A 786 -16.52 -17.24 -9.73
N THR A 787 -17.38 -17.60 -8.78
CA THR A 787 -17.82 -16.73 -7.69
C THR A 787 -16.70 -16.53 -6.68
N LYS A 788 -16.51 -15.30 -6.19
CA LYS A 788 -15.56 -15.01 -5.11
C LYS A 788 -16.22 -15.24 -3.75
N THR A 789 -15.54 -15.98 -2.90
CA THR A 789 -15.90 -16.23 -1.50
C THR A 789 -14.72 -15.86 -0.60
N LYS A 790 -15.01 -15.57 0.68
CA LYS A 790 -13.98 -15.28 1.69
C LYS A 790 -13.25 -16.57 2.13
N GLU A 791 -13.96 -17.69 2.12
CA GLU A 791 -13.39 -19.02 2.40
C GLU A 791 -12.66 -19.60 1.17
N PRO A 792 -11.61 -20.42 1.36
CA PRO A 792 -11.09 -20.97 2.61
C PRO A 792 -10.08 -20.06 3.33
N LEU A 793 -9.80 -18.85 2.82
CA LEU A 793 -8.71 -18.01 3.35
C LEU A 793 -8.99 -17.50 4.77
N MET A 794 -10.25 -17.24 5.11
CA MET A 794 -10.69 -16.91 6.48
C MET A 794 -10.35 -18.04 7.46
N SER A 795 -10.81 -19.26 7.18
CA SER A 795 -10.56 -20.44 8.02
C SER A 795 -9.07 -20.77 8.12
N LEU A 796 -8.32 -20.63 7.02
CA LEU A 796 -6.87 -20.78 7.02
C LEU A 796 -6.16 -19.76 7.91
N SER A 797 -6.56 -18.49 7.84
CA SER A 797 -5.96 -17.44 8.67
C SER A 797 -6.26 -17.65 10.15
N ALA A 798 -7.35 -18.32 10.49
CA ALA A 798 -7.68 -18.66 11.88
C ALA A 798 -6.92 -19.89 12.37
N ALA A 799 -6.69 -20.87 11.50
CA ALA A 799 -5.98 -22.11 11.83
C ALA A 799 -4.45 -21.93 11.91
N ARG A 800 -3.89 -20.90 11.26
CA ARG A 800 -2.46 -20.68 11.10
C ARG A 800 -2.02 -19.38 11.77
N THR A 801 -0.94 -19.43 12.55
CA THR A 801 -0.29 -18.24 13.11
C THR A 801 0.72 -17.66 12.11
N GLY A 802 0.71 -16.33 11.92
CA GLY A 802 1.66 -15.63 11.03
C GLY A 802 1.27 -15.62 9.54
N LYS A 803 2.15 -16.11 8.65
CA LYS A 803 1.87 -16.14 7.20
C LYS A 803 0.79 -17.19 6.91
N VAL A 804 -0.26 -16.80 6.19
CA VAL A 804 -1.34 -17.71 5.77
C VAL A 804 -0.80 -18.67 4.72
N THR A 805 -0.49 -19.91 5.12
CA THR A 805 0.09 -20.94 4.27
C THR A 805 -0.81 -22.17 4.17
N PHE A 806 -0.75 -22.90 3.05
CA PHE A 806 -1.43 -24.19 2.89
C PHE A 806 -0.71 -25.04 1.85
N GLY A 807 -0.32 -26.26 2.18
CA GLY A 807 0.48 -27.13 1.33
C GLY A 807 1.92 -26.67 1.16
N VAL A 808 2.71 -27.52 0.50
CA VAL A 808 4.16 -27.32 0.34
C VAL A 808 4.58 -27.33 -1.12
N TYR A 809 5.62 -26.56 -1.40
CA TYR A 809 6.25 -26.54 -2.71
C TYR A 809 7.24 -27.67 -2.85
N LEU A 810 7.20 -28.35 -4.00
CA LEU A 810 8.14 -29.41 -4.33
C LEU A 810 9.02 -29.04 -5.52
N SER A 811 10.25 -29.55 -5.50
CA SER A 811 11.18 -29.54 -6.62
C SER A 811 11.62 -30.96 -6.94
N HIS A 812 11.58 -31.33 -8.22
CA HIS A 812 11.99 -32.66 -8.67
C HIS A 812 13.52 -32.79 -8.64
N GLN A 813 14.04 -33.86 -8.02
CA GLN A 813 15.46 -34.19 -8.06
C GLN A 813 15.73 -35.20 -9.18
N LEU A 814 16.43 -34.77 -10.23
CA LEU A 814 16.86 -35.65 -11.31
C LEU A 814 17.99 -36.58 -10.82
N PRO A 815 17.92 -37.91 -11.03
CA PRO A 815 19.04 -38.80 -10.76
C PRO A 815 20.22 -38.50 -11.69
N GLU A 816 21.45 -38.53 -11.18
CA GLU A 816 22.68 -38.26 -11.96
C GLU A 816 22.93 -39.25 -13.13
N SER A 817 22.10 -40.29 -13.33
CA SER A 817 22.36 -41.35 -14.33
C SER A 817 21.14 -41.91 -15.10
N SER A 818 19.96 -41.27 -15.12
CA SER A 818 18.83 -41.77 -15.92
C SER A 818 18.08 -40.66 -16.66
N ALA A 819 18.09 -40.75 -17.99
CA ALA A 819 17.33 -39.91 -18.92
C ALA A 819 15.97 -40.55 -19.32
N ALA A 820 15.47 -41.52 -18.55
CA ALA A 820 14.14 -42.08 -18.81
C ALA A 820 13.05 -41.08 -18.39
N ALA A 821 12.05 -40.87 -19.27
CA ALA A 821 10.88 -40.07 -18.94
C ALA A 821 10.11 -40.72 -17.78
N THR A 822 10.19 -40.13 -16.59
CA THR A 822 9.48 -40.61 -15.42
C THR A 822 8.00 -40.24 -15.53
N VAL A 823 7.10 -41.19 -15.25
CA VAL A 823 5.65 -40.96 -15.21
C VAL A 823 5.19 -41.05 -13.76
N LEU A 824 4.38 -40.08 -13.32
CA LEU A 824 3.66 -40.16 -12.05
C LEU A 824 2.28 -40.75 -12.30
N SER A 825 1.88 -41.68 -11.43
CA SER A 825 0.59 -42.36 -11.50
C SER A 825 -0.17 -42.19 -10.19
N VAL A 826 -1.46 -41.87 -10.29
CA VAL A 826 -2.39 -41.93 -9.15
C VAL A 826 -2.35 -43.34 -8.53
N GLY A 827 -2.42 -43.41 -7.20
CA GLY A 827 -2.25 -44.64 -6.41
C GLY A 827 -0.81 -44.97 -6.04
N SER A 828 0.18 -44.21 -6.52
CA SER A 828 1.58 -44.39 -6.14
C SER A 828 1.78 -44.21 -4.62
N HIS A 829 2.58 -45.08 -4.02
CA HIS A 829 2.98 -44.95 -2.62
C HIS A 829 3.86 -43.71 -2.43
N VAL A 830 3.61 -42.98 -1.33
CA VAL A 830 4.35 -41.79 -0.94
C VAL A 830 5.22 -42.14 0.28
N GLN A 831 6.51 -41.83 0.24
CA GLN A 831 7.45 -42.07 1.33
C GLN A 831 8.06 -40.74 1.76
N PRO A 832 7.55 -40.12 2.85
CA PRO A 832 8.12 -38.87 3.36
C PRO A 832 9.39 -39.11 4.18
N GLU A 833 10.36 -38.19 4.07
CA GLU A 833 11.56 -38.13 4.91
C GLU A 833 11.49 -36.85 5.79
N PRO A 834 11.37 -36.96 7.12
CA PRO A 834 11.31 -35.81 8.00
C PRO A 834 12.62 -35.01 8.00
N HIS A 835 12.60 -33.77 8.48
CA HIS A 835 13.84 -33.05 8.80
C HIS A 835 14.62 -33.85 9.85
N SER A 836 15.86 -34.24 9.54
CA SER A 836 16.78 -34.77 10.55
C SER A 836 16.97 -33.69 11.62
N SER A 837 16.56 -34.01 12.85
CA SER A 837 16.58 -33.17 14.04
C SER A 837 17.96 -32.58 14.34
#